data_AF-N4WT07-F1
#
_entry.id   AF-N4WT07-F1
#
_cell.length_a   1.000
_cell.length_b   1.000
_cell.length_c   1.000
_cell.angle_alpha   90.00
_cell.angle_beta   90.00
_cell.angle_gamma   90.00
#
_symmetry.space_group_name_H-M   'P 1'
#
loop_
_entity.id
_entity.type
_entity.pdbx_description
1 polymer ?
#
loop_
_entity_poly.entity_id
_entity_poly.type
_entity_poly.pdbx_seq_one_letter_code
_entity_poly.pdbx_strand_id
1 'polypeptide(L)'
;MAPSLWTRMKRSTSTSPPTSIRDKMAPGITTISDSESRSTGSSLETTPSVPYTREDDYSSFMTNQSSDNLVRYGIKTRIIDDRPNRTAAGRADGLQPKTIETLRQMRLAEPLLRKGVKIYDIAFWKSTADRPLHRSGREIHYPPVVDLTDPYMLLVHQGMVEGVLEDDLKERGVTVARNTAFVDFKYTPMAIRPLTVSCQQDVGRAPKTFNTRYIVGCDGAHSKVRKCIQGASLVGSSTDAVWGVIDGVLETDFPDIWSKVVIQSDALGSVLLIPRERGLTRLYIELRPDSTEVVGPQQATQEFVQKRAQAILQPYRLEWRNVEWFGRYKIGQRVAARFADDDQLVFIAGDASHTHSPKAAQGMNTSMHDAWNLAWKLNFATRGLAKPSLLQSYEQERQKIAKDLIDFDYEHANAFHKGDPAALAANFAKNVAFISGCGVNYDANVLNVKSKGSHRGHLKPGYLLPPAKVTRYIDANPVDIQTDIPALGQFRIYFFTHNIRASMPFLEAVCHAHLGHSSYVGRVSAAGNASYTVQPPLAAPHDEFVLPERYTPVSGVFTYALVTDENRANFELRDLPNMLRESAFTLYLDDVPDKDTRKQTCMDKWLDGLDKNEVVVVNVRPDGYVGTFRRFADGTRESGFTAVQWMDDYYEKFMQDM
;
A
#
# COMPACT_ATOMS: atom_id res chain seq x y z
N MET A 1 10.82 42.64 -30.79
CA MET A 1 10.15 41.55 -31.53
C MET A 1 11.22 40.78 -32.28
N ALA A 2 11.51 39.55 -31.87
CA ALA A 2 12.52 38.67 -32.45
C ALA A 2 11.85 37.36 -32.91
N PRO A 3 12.27 36.72 -34.02
CA PRO A 3 11.48 35.70 -34.69
C PRO A 3 11.75 34.28 -34.15
N SER A 4 10.70 33.46 -34.18
CA SER A 4 10.61 32.09 -33.67
C SER A 4 11.30 31.03 -34.56
N LEU A 5 12.02 30.12 -33.91
CA LEU A 5 12.76 28.96 -34.46
C LEU A 5 11.88 27.76 -34.91
N TRP A 6 10.76 28.02 -35.59
CA TRP A 6 9.90 26.95 -36.12
C TRP A 6 9.75 27.05 -37.64
N THR A 7 10.81 26.78 -38.38
CA THR A 7 10.72 26.45 -39.81
C THR A 7 12.00 25.80 -40.31
N ARG A 8 12.10 24.46 -40.21
CA ARG A 8 12.88 23.61 -41.13
C ARG A 8 12.72 22.15 -40.69
N MET A 9 11.77 21.44 -41.30
CA MET A 9 11.86 20.00 -41.56
C MET A 9 10.76 19.64 -42.57
N LYS A 10 11.12 19.65 -43.86
CA LYS A 10 10.34 19.02 -44.94
C LYS A 10 10.95 17.66 -45.25
N ARG A 11 10.04 16.69 -45.42
CA ARG A 11 10.21 15.28 -45.74
C ARG A 11 11.01 15.04 -47.03
N SER A 12 11.72 13.91 -47.06
CA SER A 12 12.01 13.16 -48.29
C SER A 12 11.75 11.67 -48.03
N THR A 13 11.08 11.04 -48.98
CA THR A 13 10.65 9.63 -49.01
C THR A 13 11.70 8.76 -49.70
N SER A 14 11.99 7.57 -49.18
CA SER A 14 12.56 6.48 -49.98
C SER A 14 12.28 5.12 -49.33
N THR A 15 11.92 4.18 -50.19
CA THR A 15 11.49 2.80 -49.97
C THR A 15 12.65 1.80 -50.06
N SER A 16 12.51 0.68 -49.33
CA SER A 16 13.12 -0.66 -49.51
C SER A 16 14.24 -1.09 -48.53
N PRO A 17 14.31 -2.38 -48.14
CA PRO A 17 14.89 -2.86 -46.87
C PRO A 17 16.27 -3.52 -47.02
N PRO A 18 17.08 -3.67 -45.94
CA PRO A 18 18.28 -4.51 -46.01
C PRO A 18 18.16 -5.83 -45.26
N THR A 19 18.65 -6.83 -45.97
CA THR A 19 18.95 -8.22 -45.64
C THR A 19 20.03 -8.41 -44.57
N SER A 20 19.95 -9.57 -43.90
CA SER A 20 20.90 -10.13 -42.94
C SER A 20 22.26 -10.50 -43.54
N ILE A 21 23.37 -10.09 -42.92
CA ILE A 21 24.66 -10.80 -42.97
C ILE A 21 25.34 -10.70 -41.59
N ARG A 22 25.69 -11.87 -41.04
CA ARG A 22 26.54 -12.08 -39.86
C ARG A 22 28.00 -12.07 -40.31
N ASP A 23 28.88 -11.38 -39.58
CA ASP A 23 30.32 -11.64 -39.61
C ASP A 23 30.83 -12.04 -38.23
N LYS A 24 31.53 -13.18 -38.21
CA LYS A 24 32.29 -13.75 -37.09
C LYS A 24 33.75 -13.31 -37.23
N MET A 25 34.44 -13.12 -36.11
CA MET A 25 35.87 -13.42 -35.99
C MET A 25 36.10 -14.39 -34.82
N ALA A 26 36.78 -15.50 -35.14
CA ALA A 26 37.42 -16.47 -34.24
C ALA A 26 38.93 -16.46 -34.56
N PRO A 27 39.84 -17.11 -33.78
CA PRO A 27 40.04 -18.58 -33.82
C PRO A 27 40.33 -19.17 -32.41
N GLY A 28 40.25 -20.46 -32.07
CA GLY A 28 40.22 -21.72 -32.81
C GLY A 28 41.39 -22.61 -32.37
N ILE A 29 41.13 -23.73 -31.65
CA ILE A 29 41.99 -24.95 -31.64
C ILE A 29 41.07 -26.19 -31.56
N THR A 30 41.23 -27.05 -32.57
CA THR A 30 40.67 -28.37 -32.88
C THR A 30 41.30 -29.47 -32.01
N THR A 31 40.69 -30.65 -31.78
CA THR A 31 40.62 -31.77 -32.74
C THR A 31 39.56 -32.82 -32.37
N ILE A 32 39.04 -33.50 -33.40
CA ILE A 32 38.15 -34.67 -33.39
C ILE A 32 38.97 -35.89 -33.82
N SER A 33 38.64 -37.09 -33.33
CA SER A 33 38.79 -38.33 -34.12
C SER A 33 37.72 -39.36 -33.75
N ASP A 34 37.12 -39.94 -34.79
CA ASP A 34 36.07 -40.95 -34.81
C ASP A 34 36.51 -42.37 -34.44
N SER A 35 35.48 -43.20 -34.16
CA SER A 35 35.26 -44.56 -34.69
C SER A 35 35.43 -45.79 -33.78
N GLU A 36 34.47 -46.70 -34.02
CA GLU A 36 34.44 -48.15 -33.86
C GLU A 36 33.65 -48.79 -32.70
N SER A 37 32.66 -49.56 -33.16
CA SER A 37 31.78 -50.50 -32.51
C SER A 37 32.49 -51.73 -31.93
N ARG A 38 31.97 -52.28 -30.82
CA ARG A 38 31.85 -53.73 -30.59
C ARG A 38 30.82 -54.05 -29.52
N SER A 39 29.90 -54.95 -29.87
CA SER A 39 28.88 -55.54 -29.04
C SER A 39 29.38 -56.78 -28.29
N THR A 40 28.97 -56.98 -27.04
CA THR A 40 28.62 -58.28 -26.45
C THR A 40 27.66 -58.05 -25.28
N GLY A 41 26.56 -58.82 -25.24
CA GLY A 41 25.44 -58.60 -24.32
C GLY A 41 25.50 -59.40 -23.02
N SER A 42 24.56 -59.09 -22.12
CA SER A 42 23.73 -60.07 -21.40
C SER A 42 22.62 -59.33 -20.65
N SER A 43 21.43 -59.91 -20.74
CA SER A 43 20.12 -59.41 -20.36
C SER A 43 19.90 -59.27 -18.85
N LEU A 44 19.10 -58.27 -18.45
CA LEU A 44 18.13 -58.37 -17.35
C LEU A 44 17.08 -57.26 -17.49
N GLU A 45 15.83 -57.69 -17.56
CA GLU A 45 14.63 -56.86 -17.69
C GLU A 45 14.50 -55.88 -16.51
N THR A 46 14.21 -54.62 -16.79
CA THR A 46 13.60 -53.71 -15.81
C THR A 46 12.72 -52.67 -16.51
N THR A 47 11.52 -52.56 -15.97
CA THR A 47 10.39 -51.67 -16.28
C THR A 47 10.80 -50.20 -16.47
N PRO A 48 10.30 -49.47 -17.49
CA PRO A 48 10.60 -48.05 -17.61
C PRO A 48 9.79 -47.26 -16.58
N SER A 49 10.49 -46.75 -15.56
CA SER A 49 9.99 -45.73 -14.65
C SER A 49 9.90 -44.39 -15.38
N VAL A 50 8.73 -43.77 -15.33
CA VAL A 50 8.45 -42.43 -15.84
C VAL A 50 9.26 -41.42 -14.99
N PRO A 51 10.05 -40.52 -15.59
CA PRO A 51 10.75 -39.50 -14.82
C PRO A 51 9.73 -38.45 -14.34
N TYR A 52 9.46 -38.48 -13.05
CA TYR A 52 8.71 -37.48 -12.31
C TYR A 52 9.59 -36.22 -12.17
N THR A 53 9.42 -35.24 -13.06
CA THR A 53 10.04 -33.92 -12.89
C THR A 53 9.31 -33.17 -11.77
N ARG A 54 10.01 -33.03 -10.65
CA ARG A 54 9.53 -32.41 -9.40
C ARG A 54 9.98 -30.94 -9.39
N GLU A 55 9.21 -30.04 -10.01
CA GLU A 55 9.49 -28.59 -10.02
C GLU A 55 8.48 -27.71 -9.25
N ASP A 56 7.41 -28.27 -8.66
CA ASP A 56 6.25 -27.46 -8.21
C ASP A 56 6.13 -27.09 -6.70
N ASP A 57 7.13 -27.34 -5.87
CA ASP A 57 6.99 -27.28 -4.41
C ASP A 57 7.77 -26.15 -3.70
N TYR A 58 7.59 -24.88 -4.09
CA TYR A 58 8.20 -23.75 -3.36
C TYR A 58 7.26 -22.53 -3.25
N SER A 59 6.62 -22.29 -2.09
CA SER A 59 5.83 -21.07 -1.86
C SER A 59 5.51 -20.67 -0.41
N SER A 60 5.62 -19.38 -0.09
CA SER A 60 4.99 -18.68 1.05
C SER A 60 3.48 -18.49 0.80
N PHE A 61 2.59 -18.68 1.78
CA PHE A 61 1.14 -18.76 1.53
C PHE A 61 0.37 -17.52 1.99
N MET A 62 -0.45 -16.90 1.11
CA MET A 62 -1.22 -15.68 1.45
C MET A 62 -2.53 -15.55 0.67
N THR A 63 -3.44 -14.66 1.10
CA THR A 63 -4.64 -14.30 0.30
C THR A 63 -4.64 -12.82 -0.14
N ASN A 64 -4.79 -12.65 -1.46
CA ASN A 64 -4.97 -11.51 -2.37
C ASN A 64 -4.13 -10.20 -2.34
N GLN A 65 -3.95 -9.45 -1.24
CA GLN A 65 -3.37 -8.08 -1.35
C GLN A 65 -1.93 -7.94 -0.84
N SER A 66 -1.57 -8.65 0.23
CA SER A 66 -0.20 -8.70 0.77
C SER A 66 0.80 -9.29 -0.22
N SER A 67 0.30 -10.06 -1.18
CA SER A 67 1.06 -10.86 -2.14
C SER A 67 1.69 -10.08 -3.26
N ASP A 68 1.08 -8.99 -3.71
CA ASP A 68 1.64 -8.19 -4.80
C ASP A 68 3.02 -7.66 -4.44
N ASN A 69 3.13 -7.02 -3.27
CA ASN A 69 4.40 -6.49 -2.77
C ASN A 69 5.43 -7.60 -2.51
N LEU A 70 5.05 -8.74 -1.94
CA LEU A 70 5.98 -9.84 -1.75
C LEU A 70 6.54 -10.37 -3.08
N VAL A 71 5.68 -10.51 -4.10
CA VAL A 71 6.09 -10.93 -5.44
C VAL A 71 7.02 -9.90 -6.07
N ARG A 72 6.70 -8.60 -5.96
CA ARG A 72 7.60 -7.50 -6.36
C ARG A 72 8.96 -7.58 -5.69
N TYR A 73 9.00 -7.90 -4.39
CA TYR A 73 10.27 -8.08 -3.65
C TYR A 73 11.02 -9.37 -3.98
N GLY A 74 10.52 -10.19 -4.91
CA GLY A 74 11.16 -11.45 -5.31
C GLY A 74 10.84 -12.62 -4.40
N ILE A 75 9.90 -12.48 -3.46
CA ILE A 75 9.53 -13.55 -2.52
C ILE A 75 8.58 -14.53 -3.21
N LYS A 76 8.95 -15.82 -3.16
CA LYS A 76 8.13 -16.91 -3.71
C LYS A 76 6.82 -17.01 -2.92
N THR A 77 5.74 -16.54 -3.51
CA THR A 77 4.41 -16.45 -2.88
C THR A 77 3.39 -17.26 -3.67
N ARG A 78 2.52 -17.99 -2.96
CA ARG A 78 1.34 -18.68 -3.47
C ARG A 78 0.11 -18.03 -2.88
N ILE A 79 -0.79 -17.66 -3.78
CA ILE A 79 -2.04 -16.99 -3.45
C ILE A 79 -3.16 -17.97 -3.76
N ILE A 80 -4.06 -18.19 -2.80
CA ILE A 80 -5.24 -19.01 -3.02
C ILE A 80 -6.52 -18.20 -2.80
N ASP A 81 -7.59 -18.61 -3.45
CA ASP A 81 -8.93 -18.06 -3.25
C ASP A 81 -9.95 -19.17 -3.46
N ASP A 82 -10.96 -19.23 -2.59
CA ASP A 82 -12.00 -20.27 -2.65
C ASP A 82 -13.00 -20.02 -3.78
N ARG A 83 -13.09 -18.77 -4.27
CA ARG A 83 -14.01 -18.39 -5.34
C ARG A 83 -13.43 -18.79 -6.70
N PRO A 84 -14.30 -19.10 -7.68
CA PRO A 84 -13.86 -19.40 -9.04
C PRO A 84 -13.31 -18.18 -9.78
N ASN A 85 -13.82 -16.98 -9.47
CA ASN A 85 -13.56 -15.75 -10.21
C ASN A 85 -13.38 -14.55 -9.27
N ARG A 86 -12.88 -13.45 -9.82
CA ARG A 86 -12.89 -12.12 -9.21
C ARG A 86 -14.27 -11.71 -8.73
N THR A 87 -14.30 -10.71 -7.83
CA THR A 87 -15.55 -10.14 -7.34
C THR A 87 -16.33 -9.49 -8.49
N ALA A 88 -17.41 -10.14 -8.92
CA ALA A 88 -18.25 -9.71 -10.05
C ALA A 88 -19.01 -8.41 -9.75
N ALA A 89 -19.43 -8.21 -8.50
CA ALA A 89 -20.03 -6.99 -8.00
C ALA A 89 -19.43 -6.64 -6.63
N GLY A 90 -18.71 -5.52 -6.58
CA GLY A 90 -17.86 -5.11 -5.46
C GLY A 90 -18.66 -4.71 -4.22
N ARG A 91 -18.13 -5.03 -3.02
CA ARG A 91 -18.70 -4.58 -1.75
C ARG A 91 -18.16 -3.22 -1.31
N ALA A 92 -16.95 -2.91 -1.74
CA ALA A 92 -16.27 -1.62 -1.54
C ALA A 92 -16.12 -0.86 -2.85
N ASP A 93 -15.94 0.46 -2.75
CA ASP A 93 -15.73 1.34 -3.91
C ASP A 93 -14.88 2.59 -3.65
N GLY A 94 -14.88 3.11 -2.42
CA GLY A 94 -14.06 4.28 -2.09
C GLY A 94 -12.59 3.97 -1.81
N LEU A 95 -11.69 4.61 -2.55
CA LEU A 95 -10.26 4.71 -2.27
C LEU A 95 -9.95 6.08 -1.63
N GLN A 96 -9.33 6.05 -0.46
CA GLN A 96 -8.93 7.24 0.29
C GLN A 96 -7.63 7.83 -0.27
N PRO A 97 -7.33 9.13 -0.04
CA PRO A 97 -6.10 9.79 -0.48
C PRO A 97 -4.82 8.98 -0.26
N LYS A 98 -4.60 8.45 0.95
CA LYS A 98 -3.39 7.66 1.23
C LYS A 98 -3.30 6.37 0.43
N THR A 99 -4.43 5.73 0.15
CA THR A 99 -4.47 4.54 -0.69
C THR A 99 -4.16 4.87 -2.15
N ILE A 100 -4.66 6.00 -2.66
CA ILE A 100 -4.33 6.49 -4.01
C ILE A 100 -2.80 6.74 -4.09
N GLU A 101 -2.23 7.37 -3.07
CA GLU A 101 -0.78 7.60 -2.96
C GLU A 101 0.01 6.28 -2.97
N THR A 102 -0.40 5.30 -2.17
CA THR A 102 0.24 3.97 -2.14
C THR A 102 0.16 3.28 -3.50
N LEU A 103 -1.00 3.28 -4.16
CA LEU A 103 -1.14 2.71 -5.50
C LEU A 103 -0.29 3.45 -6.54
N ARG A 104 -0.06 4.76 -6.39
CA ARG A 104 0.89 5.49 -7.24
C ARG A 104 2.34 5.10 -6.98
N GLN A 105 2.73 4.92 -5.72
CA GLN A 105 4.07 4.41 -5.39
C GLN A 105 4.31 3.01 -5.98
N MET A 106 3.24 2.22 -6.12
CA MET A 106 3.26 0.93 -6.81
C MET A 106 3.12 1.03 -8.35
N ARG A 107 2.81 2.23 -8.89
CA ARG A 107 2.51 2.50 -10.31
C ARG A 107 1.27 1.78 -10.84
N LEU A 108 0.28 1.60 -9.98
CA LEU A 108 -0.98 0.91 -10.23
C LEU A 108 -2.19 1.86 -10.23
N ALA A 109 -2.01 3.14 -9.93
CA ALA A 109 -3.15 4.05 -9.77
C ALA A 109 -3.77 4.50 -11.10
N GLU A 110 -2.98 4.64 -12.16
CA GLU A 110 -3.37 5.28 -13.42
C GLU A 110 -4.59 4.62 -14.10
N PRO A 111 -4.68 3.28 -14.22
CA PRO A 111 -5.86 2.63 -14.78
C PRO A 111 -7.14 2.91 -13.98
N LEU A 112 -7.02 3.05 -12.66
CA LEU A 112 -8.13 3.34 -11.75
C LEU A 112 -8.52 4.82 -11.83
N LEU A 113 -7.55 5.73 -11.82
CA LEU A 113 -7.76 7.17 -11.93
C LEU A 113 -8.45 7.57 -13.24
N ARG A 114 -8.21 6.82 -14.32
CA ARG A 114 -8.87 7.02 -15.62
C ARG A 114 -10.35 6.61 -15.61
N LYS A 115 -10.72 5.62 -14.80
CA LYS A 115 -12.05 4.98 -14.82
C LYS A 115 -12.96 5.42 -13.67
N GLY A 116 -12.39 5.75 -12.52
CA GLY A 116 -13.13 6.09 -11.30
C GLY A 116 -13.68 7.52 -11.30
N VAL A 117 -14.60 7.76 -10.37
CA VAL A 117 -15.22 9.07 -10.13
C VAL A 117 -14.50 9.75 -8.96
N LYS A 118 -14.03 10.98 -9.17
CA LYS A 118 -13.38 11.78 -8.11
C LYS A 118 -14.43 12.62 -7.39
N ILE A 119 -14.45 12.53 -6.06
CA ILE A 119 -15.35 13.32 -5.22
C ILE A 119 -14.55 14.23 -4.29
N TYR A 120 -14.84 15.53 -4.40
CA TYR A 120 -14.21 16.61 -3.64
C TYR A 120 -15.11 17.17 -2.55
N ASP A 121 -16.40 16.86 -2.58
CA ASP A 121 -17.38 17.44 -1.68
C ASP A 121 -18.27 16.38 -0.99
N ILE A 122 -18.96 16.82 0.04
CA ILE A 122 -20.02 16.09 0.70
C ILE A 122 -21.22 17.01 0.89
N ALA A 123 -22.40 16.57 0.49
CA ALA A 123 -23.65 17.31 0.66
C ALA A 123 -24.51 16.65 1.74
N PHE A 124 -25.15 17.47 2.56
CA PHE A 124 -26.05 17.05 3.62
C PHE A 124 -27.47 17.52 3.30
N TRP A 125 -28.42 16.60 3.43
CA TRP A 125 -29.82 16.84 3.17
C TRP A 125 -30.67 16.27 4.30
N LYS A 126 -31.77 16.94 4.61
CA LYS A 126 -32.71 16.46 5.62
C LYS A 126 -34.16 16.72 5.28
N SER A 127 -35.04 15.84 5.76
CA SER A 127 -36.49 16.05 5.77
C SER A 127 -37.04 15.84 7.18
N THR A 128 -37.98 16.72 7.55
CA THR A 128 -38.65 16.75 8.85
C THR A 128 -40.16 16.67 8.64
N ALA A 129 -40.95 16.54 9.70
CA ALA A 129 -42.41 16.47 9.59
C ALA A 129 -43.04 17.74 8.97
N ASP A 130 -42.39 18.89 9.15
CA ASP A 130 -42.83 20.22 8.73
C ASP A 130 -42.16 20.73 7.44
N ARG A 131 -41.06 20.11 7.01
CA ARG A 131 -40.28 20.57 5.87
C ARG A 131 -39.87 19.42 4.94
N PRO A 132 -40.17 19.50 3.64
CA PRO A 132 -39.73 18.50 2.67
C PRO A 132 -38.20 18.48 2.56
N LEU A 133 -37.69 17.45 1.88
CA LEU A 133 -36.26 17.24 1.71
C LEU A 133 -35.56 18.48 1.13
N HIS A 134 -34.60 19.02 1.88
CA HIS A 134 -33.82 20.20 1.49
C HIS A 134 -32.36 20.04 1.88
N ARG A 135 -31.47 20.71 1.14
CA ARG A 135 -30.03 20.75 1.45
C ARG A 135 -29.82 21.54 2.73
N SER A 136 -29.19 20.92 3.73
CA SER A 136 -28.84 21.55 5.00
C SER A 136 -27.40 22.05 5.02
N GLY A 137 -26.52 21.51 4.18
CA GLY A 137 -25.13 21.93 4.08
C GLY A 137 -24.38 21.28 2.92
N ARG A 138 -23.20 21.82 2.62
CA ARG A 138 -22.23 21.25 1.69
C ARG A 138 -20.84 21.64 2.15
N GLU A 139 -19.96 20.66 2.23
CA GLU A 139 -18.59 20.83 2.73
C GLU A 139 -17.58 20.29 1.72
N ILE A 140 -16.36 20.81 1.77
CA ILE A 140 -15.21 20.19 1.10
C ILE A 140 -14.88 18.90 1.85
N HIS A 141 -14.74 17.79 1.14
CA HIS A 141 -14.55 16.48 1.74
C HIS A 141 -13.21 16.39 2.49
N TYR A 142 -12.13 16.86 1.87
CA TYR A 142 -10.81 17.00 2.50
C TYR A 142 -10.37 18.46 2.51
N PRO A 143 -10.65 19.22 3.58
CA PRO A 143 -10.25 20.61 3.68
C PRO A 143 -8.72 20.75 3.84
N PRO A 144 -8.14 21.92 3.49
CA PRO A 144 -6.68 22.14 3.46
C PRO A 144 -5.93 21.95 4.79
N VAL A 145 -6.64 21.79 5.91
CA VAL A 145 -6.06 21.46 7.21
C VAL A 145 -5.22 20.17 7.15
N VAL A 146 -5.63 19.21 6.31
CA VAL A 146 -4.85 18.01 5.99
C VAL A 146 -4.05 18.27 4.72
N ASP A 147 -2.73 18.11 4.80
CA ASP A 147 -1.87 18.25 3.63
C ASP A 147 -1.98 16.99 2.76
N LEU A 148 -2.52 17.11 1.55
CA LEU A 148 -2.78 16.01 0.62
C LEU A 148 -2.41 16.41 -0.81
N THR A 149 -1.72 15.52 -1.53
CA THR A 149 -1.47 15.68 -2.97
C THR A 149 -2.76 15.50 -3.79
N ASP A 150 -3.62 14.56 -3.37
CA ASP A 150 -4.93 14.30 -3.98
C ASP A 150 -6.04 14.49 -2.95
N PRO A 151 -6.61 15.71 -2.82
CA PRO A 151 -7.65 16.00 -1.84
C PRO A 151 -9.03 15.52 -2.31
N TYR A 152 -9.15 14.26 -2.74
CA TYR A 152 -10.40 13.65 -3.18
C TYR A 152 -10.46 12.16 -2.86
N MET A 153 -11.68 11.65 -2.78
CA MET A 153 -11.96 10.21 -2.74
C MET A 153 -12.13 9.73 -4.18
N LEU A 154 -11.51 8.60 -4.53
CA LEU A 154 -11.71 7.96 -5.82
C LEU A 154 -12.69 6.79 -5.68
N LEU A 155 -13.82 6.88 -6.36
CA LEU A 155 -14.88 5.87 -6.34
C LEU A 155 -14.73 4.98 -7.58
N VAL A 156 -14.46 3.69 -7.36
CA VAL A 156 -14.20 2.72 -8.43
C VAL A 156 -14.64 1.32 -8.01
N HIS A 157 -15.18 0.53 -8.93
CA HIS A 157 -15.56 -0.86 -8.66
C HIS A 157 -14.40 -1.69 -8.08
N GLN A 158 -14.61 -2.39 -6.96
CA GLN A 158 -13.61 -3.26 -6.33
C GLN A 158 -12.95 -4.25 -7.30
N GLY A 159 -13.72 -4.86 -8.20
CA GLY A 159 -13.18 -5.80 -9.21
C GLY A 159 -12.18 -5.15 -10.19
N MET A 160 -12.21 -3.82 -10.37
CA MET A 160 -11.18 -3.11 -11.14
C MET A 160 -9.89 -2.98 -10.34
N VAL A 161 -9.96 -2.75 -9.03
CA VAL A 161 -8.79 -2.74 -8.13
C VAL A 161 -8.16 -4.13 -8.08
N GLU A 162 -8.97 -5.17 -7.88
CA GLU A 162 -8.53 -6.57 -7.95
C GLU A 162 -7.87 -6.88 -9.30
N GLY A 163 -8.45 -6.41 -10.40
CA GLY A 163 -7.89 -6.61 -11.74
C GLY A 163 -6.51 -6.00 -11.92
N VAL A 164 -6.30 -4.77 -11.45
CA VAL A 164 -4.98 -4.11 -11.55
C VAL A 164 -3.91 -4.87 -10.76
N LEU A 165 -4.25 -5.38 -9.58
CA LEU A 165 -3.34 -6.20 -8.78
C LEU A 165 -3.06 -7.57 -9.42
N GLU A 166 -4.09 -8.22 -9.99
CA GLU A 166 -3.91 -9.47 -10.74
C GLU A 166 -3.04 -9.30 -11.99
N ASP A 167 -3.20 -8.18 -12.70
CA ASP A 167 -2.41 -7.87 -13.89
C ASP A 167 -0.92 -7.69 -13.51
N ASP A 168 -0.61 -7.01 -12.40
CA ASP A 168 0.77 -6.85 -11.91
C ASP A 168 1.41 -8.19 -11.50
N LEU A 169 0.68 -9.01 -10.74
CA LEU A 169 1.11 -10.37 -10.40
C LEU A 169 1.42 -11.18 -11.66
N LYS A 170 0.54 -11.11 -12.67
CA LYS A 170 0.66 -11.86 -13.91
C LYS A 170 1.86 -11.41 -14.73
N GLU A 171 2.16 -10.13 -14.76
CA GLU A 171 3.37 -9.60 -15.40
C GLU A 171 4.65 -10.18 -14.80
N ARG A 172 4.62 -10.59 -13.52
CA ARG A 172 5.71 -11.26 -12.80
C ARG A 172 5.55 -12.79 -12.77
N GLY A 173 4.67 -13.35 -13.60
CA GLY A 173 4.45 -14.79 -13.75
C GLY A 173 3.69 -15.47 -12.61
N VAL A 174 3.05 -14.69 -11.72
CA VAL A 174 2.29 -15.21 -10.58
C VAL A 174 0.79 -15.08 -10.85
N THR A 175 0.01 -16.10 -10.47
CA THR A 175 -1.45 -16.08 -10.60
C THR A 175 -2.10 -16.54 -9.30
N VAL A 176 -3.37 -16.14 -9.12
CA VAL A 176 -4.18 -16.58 -7.96
C VAL A 176 -4.72 -17.98 -8.24
N ALA A 177 -4.43 -18.94 -7.35
CA ALA A 177 -5.00 -20.28 -7.41
C ALA A 177 -6.45 -20.25 -6.92
N ARG A 178 -7.38 -20.12 -7.87
CA ARG A 178 -8.83 -20.12 -7.65
C ARG A 178 -9.37 -21.51 -7.29
N ASN A 179 -10.63 -21.57 -6.85
CA ASN A 179 -11.31 -22.79 -6.41
C ASN A 179 -10.50 -23.60 -5.37
N THR A 180 -9.72 -22.91 -4.55
CA THR A 180 -8.82 -23.53 -3.59
C THR A 180 -9.13 -22.91 -2.23
N ALA A 181 -9.80 -23.67 -1.37
CA ALA A 181 -10.23 -23.21 -0.06
C ALA A 181 -9.27 -23.67 1.03
N PHE A 182 -8.79 -22.75 1.87
CA PHE A 182 -8.06 -23.11 3.09
C PHE A 182 -8.96 -23.95 4.02
N VAL A 183 -8.39 -24.99 4.62
CA VAL A 183 -9.07 -25.85 5.61
C VAL A 183 -8.44 -25.65 6.98
N ASP A 184 -7.16 -26.01 7.11
CA ASP A 184 -6.37 -25.93 8.33
C ASP A 184 -4.87 -25.89 8.00
N PHE A 185 -4.02 -25.88 9.03
CA PHE A 185 -2.61 -26.19 8.90
C PHE A 185 -2.12 -27.02 10.09
N LYS A 186 -1.00 -27.72 9.90
CA LYS A 186 -0.25 -28.39 10.96
C LYS A 186 1.11 -27.71 11.14
N TYR A 187 1.50 -27.50 12.39
CA TYR A 187 2.80 -26.94 12.75
C TYR A 187 3.77 -28.06 13.17
N THR A 188 4.94 -28.10 12.53
CA THR A 188 6.04 -29.01 12.84
C THR A 188 7.26 -28.18 13.22
N PRO A 189 7.57 -28.05 14.52
CA PRO A 189 8.69 -27.24 14.99
C PRO A 189 10.03 -27.63 14.34
N MET A 190 10.95 -26.67 14.22
CA MET A 190 12.32 -26.85 13.70
C MET A 190 12.46 -27.25 12.22
N ALA A 191 11.38 -27.54 11.50
CA ALA A 191 11.45 -27.74 10.06
C ALA A 191 11.72 -26.41 9.33
N ILE A 192 12.45 -26.45 8.20
CA ILE A 192 12.71 -25.28 7.35
C ILE A 192 11.42 -24.60 6.86
N ARG A 193 10.34 -25.39 6.79
CA ARG A 193 8.97 -24.99 6.46
C ARG A 193 8.02 -25.65 7.48
N PRO A 194 7.82 -25.02 8.64
CA PRO A 194 7.15 -25.67 9.75
C PRO A 194 5.64 -25.80 9.55
N LEU A 195 5.04 -25.10 8.56
CA LEU A 195 3.59 -25.08 8.35
C LEU A 195 3.21 -25.96 7.16
N THR A 196 2.47 -27.04 7.39
CA THR A 196 1.80 -27.83 6.34
C THR A 196 0.34 -27.40 6.26
N VAL A 197 0.01 -26.61 5.23
CA VAL A 197 -1.33 -26.08 4.94
C VAL A 197 -2.15 -27.12 4.19
N SER A 198 -3.38 -27.36 4.63
CA SER A 198 -4.36 -28.21 3.93
C SER A 198 -5.37 -27.34 3.19
N CYS A 199 -5.60 -27.63 1.91
CA CYS A 199 -6.56 -26.95 1.06
C CYS A 199 -7.52 -27.95 0.41
N GLN A 200 -8.78 -27.55 0.25
CA GLN A 200 -9.77 -28.28 -0.53
C GLN A 200 -9.88 -27.64 -1.92
N GLN A 201 -9.67 -28.44 -2.98
CA GLN A 201 -9.89 -28.02 -4.37
C GLN A 201 -11.10 -28.74 -4.93
N ASP A 202 -12.13 -28.02 -5.38
CA ASP A 202 -13.40 -28.57 -5.86
C ASP A 202 -14.12 -29.53 -4.85
N VAL A 203 -15.42 -29.71 -5.02
CA VAL A 203 -16.17 -30.68 -4.20
C VAL A 203 -15.84 -32.09 -4.69
N GLY A 204 -15.26 -32.94 -3.83
CA GLY A 204 -15.01 -34.35 -4.11
C GLY A 204 -13.61 -34.73 -4.59
N ARG A 205 -12.68 -33.77 -4.76
CA ARG A 205 -11.26 -34.11 -4.96
C ARG A 205 -10.55 -34.28 -3.62
N ALA A 206 -9.44 -35.02 -3.63
CA ALA A 206 -8.60 -35.17 -2.45
C ALA A 206 -8.04 -33.80 -1.99
N PRO A 207 -7.94 -33.56 -0.67
CA PRO A 207 -7.28 -32.38 -0.14
C PRO A 207 -5.84 -32.26 -0.65
N LYS A 208 -5.42 -31.05 -1.01
CA LYS A 208 -4.05 -30.74 -1.42
C LYS A 208 -3.30 -30.09 -0.27
N THR A 209 -2.05 -30.49 -0.04
CA THR A 209 -1.21 -29.93 1.02
C THR A 209 -0.05 -29.13 0.48
N PHE A 210 0.40 -28.13 1.24
CA PHE A 210 1.51 -27.25 0.88
C PHE A 210 2.38 -26.97 2.10
N ASN A 211 3.69 -26.97 1.95
CA ASN A 211 4.61 -26.61 3.03
C ASN A 211 5.08 -25.16 2.89
N THR A 212 5.04 -24.41 3.99
CA THR A 212 5.36 -22.97 4.00
C THR A 212 6.03 -22.53 5.29
N ARG A 213 6.59 -21.30 5.27
CA ARG A 213 7.20 -20.64 6.45
C ARG A 213 6.24 -19.70 7.16
N TYR A 214 5.36 -19.07 6.39
CA TYR A 214 4.46 -18.02 6.85
C TYR A 214 3.08 -18.24 6.24
N ILE A 215 2.04 -17.95 7.01
CA ILE A 215 0.65 -17.89 6.53
C ILE A 215 0.13 -16.48 6.80
N VAL A 216 -0.50 -15.85 5.80
CA VAL A 216 -1.25 -14.61 5.99
C VAL A 216 -2.70 -14.81 5.58
N GLY A 217 -3.60 -14.81 6.56
CA GLY A 217 -5.04 -14.93 6.39
C GLY A 217 -5.69 -13.58 6.08
N CYS A 218 -6.01 -13.35 4.82
CA CYS A 218 -6.86 -12.25 4.34
C CYS A 218 -8.22 -12.79 3.84
N ASP A 219 -8.71 -13.86 4.46
CA ASP A 219 -9.89 -14.67 4.07
C ASP A 219 -11.22 -14.13 4.64
N GLY A 220 -11.25 -12.84 5.00
CA GLY A 220 -12.46 -12.07 5.30
C GLY A 220 -13.07 -12.31 6.69
N ALA A 221 -14.26 -11.74 6.92
CA ALA A 221 -14.89 -11.67 8.24
C ALA A 221 -15.08 -13.04 8.93
N HIS A 222 -15.26 -14.11 8.15
CA HIS A 222 -15.43 -15.49 8.65
C HIS A 222 -14.14 -16.31 8.63
N SER A 223 -12.99 -15.63 8.61
CA SER A 223 -11.64 -16.20 8.50
C SER A 223 -11.48 -17.51 9.25
N LYS A 224 -11.09 -18.55 8.50
CA LYS A 224 -10.66 -19.84 9.04
C LYS A 224 -9.25 -19.74 9.60
N VAL A 225 -8.37 -18.96 8.97
CA VAL A 225 -7.00 -18.74 9.47
C VAL A 225 -7.03 -18.12 10.87
N ARG A 226 -7.86 -17.09 11.09
CA ARG A 226 -8.06 -16.49 12.43
C ARG A 226 -8.47 -17.53 13.47
N LYS A 227 -9.36 -18.46 13.12
CA LYS A 227 -9.83 -19.50 14.06
C LYS A 227 -8.73 -20.48 14.46
N CYS A 228 -7.66 -20.59 13.66
CA CYS A 228 -6.49 -21.40 13.99
C CYS A 228 -5.51 -20.67 14.93
N ILE A 229 -5.60 -19.34 15.06
CA ILE A 229 -4.75 -18.57 15.98
C ILE A 229 -5.39 -18.56 17.38
N GLN A 230 -4.66 -19.08 18.36
CA GLN A 230 -5.12 -19.11 19.74
C GLN A 230 -5.28 -17.67 20.29
N GLY A 231 -6.47 -17.37 20.80
CA GLY A 231 -6.78 -16.07 21.38
C GLY A 231 -7.11 -14.96 20.37
N ALA A 232 -7.17 -15.23 19.06
CA ALA A 232 -7.57 -14.25 18.04
C ALA A 232 -9.10 -14.12 17.89
N SER A 233 -9.86 -14.22 18.97
CA SER A 233 -11.32 -14.04 18.91
C SER A 233 -11.68 -12.59 18.57
N LEU A 234 -12.79 -12.41 17.86
CA LEU A 234 -13.32 -11.08 17.53
C LEU A 234 -13.98 -10.48 18.78
N VAL A 235 -13.52 -9.30 19.17
CA VAL A 235 -14.05 -8.48 20.29
C VAL A 235 -14.78 -7.28 19.69
N GLY A 236 -15.98 -6.99 20.21
CA GLY A 236 -16.80 -5.85 19.80
C GLY A 236 -18.29 -6.20 19.74
N SER A 237 -19.11 -5.21 19.38
CA SER A 237 -20.57 -5.35 19.31
C SER A 237 -21.06 -5.37 17.87
N SER A 238 -22.13 -6.13 17.61
CA SER A 238 -22.92 -5.97 16.39
C SER A 238 -24.18 -5.18 16.68
N THR A 239 -24.50 -4.23 15.81
CA THR A 239 -25.79 -3.56 15.84
C THR A 239 -26.81 -4.37 15.04
N ASP A 240 -28.10 -4.23 15.37
CA ASP A 240 -29.18 -4.81 14.57
C ASP A 240 -29.59 -3.94 13.37
N ALA A 241 -28.87 -2.83 13.12
CA ALA A 241 -29.09 -2.00 11.95
C ALA A 241 -28.75 -2.77 10.66
N VAL A 242 -29.78 -2.96 9.84
CA VAL A 242 -29.66 -3.57 8.51
C VAL A 242 -29.68 -2.48 7.46
N TRP A 243 -28.77 -2.58 6.50
CA TRP A 243 -28.66 -1.65 5.38
C TRP A 243 -28.89 -2.39 4.07
N GLY A 244 -29.82 -1.88 3.27
CA GLY A 244 -29.92 -2.26 1.86
C GLY A 244 -28.90 -1.49 1.04
N VAL A 245 -28.23 -2.15 0.10
CA VAL A 245 -27.30 -1.49 -0.82
C VAL A 245 -27.64 -1.84 -2.24
N ILE A 246 -27.81 -0.81 -3.08
CA ILE A 246 -28.18 -0.97 -4.48
C ILE A 246 -27.21 -0.17 -5.34
N ASP A 247 -26.68 -0.83 -6.37
CA ASP A 247 -25.92 -0.19 -7.46
C ASP A 247 -26.77 -0.23 -8.72
N GLY A 248 -27.00 0.93 -9.32
CA GLY A 248 -27.74 1.01 -10.57
C GLY A 248 -27.62 2.36 -11.24
N VAL A 249 -28.04 2.42 -12.51
CA VAL A 249 -28.17 3.69 -13.25
C VAL A 249 -29.52 4.29 -12.90
N LEU A 250 -29.50 5.54 -12.44
CA LEU A 250 -30.68 6.25 -11.96
C LEU A 250 -31.17 7.27 -12.98
N GLU A 251 -32.48 7.45 -13.03
CA GLU A 251 -33.16 8.59 -13.63
C GLU A 251 -33.80 9.41 -12.50
N THR A 252 -33.26 10.60 -12.26
CA THR A 252 -33.62 11.44 -11.12
C THR A 252 -33.47 12.92 -11.44
N ASP A 253 -34.26 13.77 -10.80
CA ASP A 253 -34.10 15.23 -10.77
C ASP A 253 -33.44 15.72 -9.48
N PHE A 254 -32.92 14.80 -8.65
CA PHE A 254 -32.17 15.15 -7.45
C PHE A 254 -30.86 15.88 -7.80
N PRO A 255 -30.65 17.11 -7.32
CA PRO A 255 -29.62 17.99 -7.87
C PRO A 255 -28.18 17.65 -7.49
N ASP A 256 -27.96 16.82 -6.45
CA ASP A 256 -26.61 16.47 -5.96
C ASP A 256 -26.20 15.02 -6.23
N ILE A 257 -26.77 14.38 -7.26
CA ILE A 257 -26.50 12.97 -7.55
C ILE A 257 -25.01 12.65 -7.80
N TRP A 258 -24.21 13.67 -8.17
CA TRP A 258 -22.77 13.57 -8.43
C TRP A 258 -21.88 13.97 -7.25
N SER A 259 -22.44 14.24 -6.07
CA SER A 259 -21.70 14.44 -4.82
C SER A 259 -21.77 13.19 -3.94
N LYS A 260 -20.89 13.05 -2.94
CA LYS A 260 -21.19 12.16 -1.80
C LYS A 260 -22.32 12.79 -1.01
N VAL A 261 -23.47 12.14 -0.86
CA VAL A 261 -24.63 12.75 -0.20
C VAL A 261 -25.11 11.94 0.98
N VAL A 262 -25.26 12.60 2.12
CA VAL A 262 -25.92 12.07 3.30
C VAL A 262 -27.32 12.67 3.38
N ILE A 263 -28.33 11.81 3.28
CA ILE A 263 -29.75 12.17 3.40
C ILE A 263 -30.28 11.59 4.71
N GLN A 264 -30.94 12.43 5.50
CA GLN A 264 -31.61 12.02 6.74
C GLN A 264 -33.10 12.36 6.67
N SER A 265 -33.95 11.35 6.85
CA SER A 265 -35.39 11.53 7.05
C SER A 265 -35.72 11.17 8.50
N ASP A 266 -36.32 12.12 9.23
CA ASP A 266 -36.75 11.90 10.61
C ASP A 266 -37.67 10.67 10.72
N ALA A 267 -38.57 10.50 9.74
CA ALA A 267 -39.57 9.45 9.73
C ALA A 267 -39.07 8.12 9.15
N LEU A 268 -38.30 8.15 8.04
CA LEU A 268 -38.07 6.97 7.21
C LEU A 268 -36.67 6.37 7.33
N GLY A 269 -35.73 7.07 7.99
CA GLY A 269 -34.33 6.68 8.09
C GLY A 269 -33.43 7.43 7.13
N SER A 270 -32.25 6.89 6.88
CA SER A 270 -31.18 7.61 6.21
C SER A 270 -30.73 6.93 4.90
N VAL A 271 -30.24 7.73 3.94
CA VAL A 271 -29.62 7.26 2.70
C VAL A 271 -28.24 7.88 2.54
N LEU A 272 -27.24 7.07 2.18
CA LEU A 272 -25.94 7.54 1.69
C LEU A 272 -25.86 7.26 0.18
N LEU A 273 -25.76 8.32 -0.63
CA LEU A 273 -25.57 8.26 -2.07
C LEU A 273 -24.10 8.43 -2.42
N ILE A 274 -23.61 7.55 -3.30
CA ILE A 274 -22.23 7.48 -3.75
C ILE A 274 -22.24 7.36 -5.28
N PRO A 275 -21.84 8.42 -6.02
CA PRO A 275 -21.74 8.34 -7.48
C PRO A 275 -20.63 7.37 -7.88
N ARG A 276 -20.83 6.64 -8.97
CA ARG A 276 -19.92 5.57 -9.42
C ARG A 276 -19.65 5.70 -10.90
N GLU A 277 -18.62 4.98 -11.34
CA GLU A 277 -18.25 4.90 -12.75
C GLU A 277 -19.41 4.40 -13.63
N ARG A 278 -19.33 4.64 -14.95
CA ARG A 278 -20.35 4.21 -15.94
C ARG A 278 -21.76 4.80 -15.72
N GLY A 279 -21.88 5.91 -14.97
CA GLY A 279 -23.16 6.53 -14.65
C GLY A 279 -23.96 5.79 -13.56
N LEU A 280 -23.32 4.85 -12.87
CA LEU A 280 -23.92 4.17 -11.73
C LEU A 280 -23.99 5.12 -10.52
N THR A 281 -24.92 4.85 -9.63
CA THR A 281 -24.94 5.41 -8.27
C THR A 281 -25.22 4.27 -7.31
N ARG A 282 -24.41 4.22 -6.25
CA ARG A 282 -24.62 3.32 -5.11
C ARG A 282 -25.43 4.04 -4.04
N LEU A 283 -26.48 3.40 -3.56
CA LEU A 283 -27.25 3.85 -2.41
C LEU A 283 -27.04 2.87 -1.26
N TYR A 284 -26.72 3.38 -0.08
CA TYR A 284 -26.89 2.66 1.18
C TYR A 284 -28.16 3.19 1.87
N ILE A 285 -29.13 2.33 2.11
CA ILE A 285 -30.44 2.67 2.68
C ILE A 285 -30.58 2.03 4.05
N GLU A 286 -30.79 2.83 5.08
CA GLU A 286 -31.05 2.36 6.44
C GLU A 286 -32.43 1.72 6.53
N LEU A 287 -32.50 0.48 7.00
CA LEU A 287 -33.75 -0.21 7.29
C LEU A 287 -33.96 -0.20 8.81
N ARG A 288 -34.64 0.83 9.33
CA ARG A 288 -34.87 0.97 10.78
C ARG A 288 -35.76 -0.17 11.30
N PRO A 289 -35.32 -0.92 12.33
CA PRO A 289 -36.14 -1.97 12.95
C PRO A 289 -37.37 -1.42 13.69
N ASP A 290 -37.34 -0.16 14.09
CA ASP A 290 -38.38 0.50 14.90
C ASP A 290 -39.50 1.13 14.04
N SER A 291 -39.36 1.07 12.71
CA SER A 291 -40.52 1.33 11.85
C SER A 291 -41.54 0.22 12.08
N THR A 292 -42.84 0.52 12.02
CA THR A 292 -43.94 -0.47 12.17
C THR A 292 -43.84 -1.67 11.21
N GLU A 293 -42.90 -1.63 10.28
CA GLU A 293 -42.44 -2.69 9.40
C GLU A 293 -41.22 -3.39 10.05
N VAL A 294 -41.44 -4.38 10.92
CA VAL A 294 -40.37 -5.29 11.34
C VAL A 294 -40.02 -6.16 10.13
N VAL A 295 -39.11 -5.69 9.30
CA VAL A 295 -38.67 -6.38 8.09
C VAL A 295 -37.65 -7.45 8.50
N GLY A 296 -38.10 -8.70 8.61
CA GLY A 296 -37.18 -9.83 8.72
C GLY A 296 -36.26 -9.88 7.48
N PRO A 297 -35.09 -10.55 7.54
CA PRO A 297 -34.15 -10.59 6.41
C PRO A 297 -34.81 -10.96 5.08
N GLN A 298 -35.79 -11.88 5.10
CA GLN A 298 -36.54 -12.36 3.94
C GLN A 298 -37.48 -11.32 3.29
N GLN A 299 -37.82 -10.24 3.99
CA GLN A 299 -38.75 -9.19 3.53
C GLN A 299 -38.04 -7.94 3.00
N ALA A 300 -36.73 -7.78 3.23
CA ALA A 300 -35.92 -6.69 2.70
C ALA A 300 -35.48 -6.98 1.26
N THR A 301 -36.45 -7.09 0.34
CA THR A 301 -36.19 -7.33 -1.09
C THR A 301 -35.64 -6.08 -1.78
N GLN A 302 -35.12 -6.24 -3.00
CA GLN A 302 -34.64 -5.11 -3.81
C GLN A 302 -35.73 -4.05 -3.97
N GLU A 303 -36.96 -4.47 -4.28
CA GLU A 303 -38.11 -3.59 -4.53
C GLU A 303 -38.48 -2.81 -3.27
N PHE A 304 -38.41 -3.44 -2.10
CA PHE A 304 -38.66 -2.77 -0.83
C PHE A 304 -37.64 -1.65 -0.58
N VAL A 305 -36.35 -1.95 -0.78
CA VAL A 305 -35.27 -0.98 -0.59
C VAL A 305 -35.35 0.16 -1.60
N GLN A 306 -35.72 -0.13 -2.86
CA GLN A 306 -35.97 0.89 -3.88
C GLN A 306 -37.12 1.82 -3.48
N LYS A 307 -38.26 1.27 -3.05
CA LYS A 307 -39.42 2.05 -2.58
C LYS A 307 -39.08 2.90 -1.37
N ARG A 308 -38.29 2.37 -0.43
CA ARG A 308 -37.83 3.12 0.74
C ARG A 308 -36.96 4.32 0.34
N ALA A 309 -36.00 4.12 -0.56
CA ALA A 309 -35.20 5.21 -1.11
C ALA A 309 -36.06 6.25 -1.83
N GLN A 310 -37.01 5.84 -2.67
CA GLN A 310 -37.96 6.74 -3.34
C GLN A 310 -38.75 7.60 -2.35
N ALA A 311 -39.23 6.99 -1.25
CA ALA A 311 -39.96 7.70 -0.22
C ALA A 311 -39.07 8.70 0.55
N ILE A 312 -37.82 8.32 0.87
CA ILE A 312 -36.85 9.21 1.54
C ILE A 312 -36.48 10.40 0.65
N LEU A 313 -36.36 10.20 -0.67
CA LEU A 313 -35.93 11.23 -1.61
C LEU A 313 -37.06 12.17 -2.08
N GLN A 314 -38.32 11.96 -1.67
CA GLN A 314 -39.39 12.90 -2.01
C GLN A 314 -39.05 14.35 -1.60
N PRO A 315 -39.31 15.36 -2.46
CA PRO A 315 -40.15 15.32 -3.65
C PRO A 315 -39.43 14.95 -4.96
N TYR A 316 -38.14 14.59 -4.92
CA TYR A 316 -37.37 14.28 -6.12
C TYR A 316 -37.76 12.91 -6.68
N ARG A 317 -37.84 12.81 -8.01
CA ARG A 317 -38.05 11.55 -8.72
C ARG A 317 -36.81 10.67 -8.57
N LEU A 318 -37.00 9.38 -8.34
CA LEU A 318 -35.90 8.40 -8.28
C LEU A 318 -36.34 7.09 -8.94
N GLU A 319 -35.85 6.82 -10.14
CA GLU A 319 -36.16 5.59 -10.89
C GLU A 319 -34.87 4.86 -11.27
N TRP A 320 -34.89 3.52 -11.23
CA TRP A 320 -33.77 2.71 -11.67
C TRP A 320 -33.99 2.28 -13.11
N ARG A 321 -33.13 2.75 -14.01
CA ARG A 321 -33.08 2.24 -15.38
C ARG A 321 -32.56 0.80 -15.40
N ASN A 322 -31.59 0.51 -14.54
CA ASN A 322 -31.13 -0.84 -14.27
C ASN A 322 -30.62 -0.97 -12.83
N VAL A 323 -30.51 -2.21 -12.35
CA VAL A 323 -29.81 -2.57 -11.12
C VAL A 323 -28.72 -3.56 -11.49
N GLU A 324 -27.47 -3.20 -11.27
CA GLU A 324 -26.33 -4.09 -11.50
C GLU A 324 -26.09 -4.98 -10.28
N TRP A 325 -26.40 -4.48 -9.08
CA TRP A 325 -26.19 -5.24 -7.86
C TRP A 325 -27.11 -4.80 -6.72
N PHE A 326 -27.53 -5.79 -5.92
CA PHE A 326 -28.26 -5.58 -4.67
C PHE A 326 -27.67 -6.47 -3.57
N GLY A 327 -27.51 -5.90 -2.38
CA GLY A 327 -27.10 -6.65 -1.19
C GLY A 327 -27.66 -6.08 0.10
N ARG A 328 -27.50 -6.86 1.18
CA ARG A 328 -27.88 -6.47 2.54
C ARG A 328 -26.66 -6.56 3.44
N TYR A 329 -26.44 -5.55 4.25
CA TYR A 329 -25.34 -5.50 5.21
C TYR A 329 -25.89 -5.39 6.62
N LYS A 330 -25.40 -6.26 7.50
CA LYS A 330 -25.53 -6.08 8.95
C LYS A 330 -24.26 -5.43 9.46
N ILE A 331 -24.37 -4.32 10.18
CA ILE A 331 -23.21 -3.62 10.71
C ILE A 331 -22.69 -4.36 11.96
N GLY A 332 -21.43 -4.79 11.90
CA GLY A 332 -20.69 -5.28 13.05
C GLY A 332 -19.33 -4.59 13.16
N GLN A 333 -19.07 -3.95 14.29
CA GLN A 333 -17.75 -3.42 14.63
C GLN A 333 -17.03 -4.44 15.51
N ARG A 334 -16.00 -5.09 14.97
CA ARG A 334 -15.25 -6.13 15.67
C ARG A 334 -13.77 -6.08 15.31
N VAL A 335 -12.89 -6.27 16.28
CA VAL A 335 -11.44 -6.39 16.10
C VAL A 335 -10.98 -7.68 16.74
N ALA A 336 -10.08 -8.40 16.07
CA ALA A 336 -9.45 -9.59 16.63
C ALA A 336 -8.51 -9.20 17.78
N ALA A 337 -8.61 -9.93 18.90
CA ALA A 337 -7.76 -9.71 20.06
C ALA A 337 -6.27 -9.98 19.78
N ARG A 338 -5.95 -10.71 18.70
CA ARG A 338 -4.61 -10.92 18.15
C ARG A 338 -4.64 -10.88 16.63
N PHE A 339 -3.60 -10.33 16.04
CA PHE A 339 -3.36 -10.23 14.59
C PHE A 339 -2.25 -11.20 14.15
N ALA A 340 -1.44 -11.71 15.08
CA ALA A 340 -0.36 -12.65 14.81
C ALA A 340 -0.26 -13.76 15.87
N ASP A 341 0.19 -14.93 15.41
CA ASP A 341 0.79 -15.99 16.22
C ASP A 341 2.30 -15.98 15.92
N ASP A 342 3.09 -15.39 16.83
CA ASP A 342 4.54 -15.25 16.64
C ASP A 342 5.27 -16.58 16.68
N ASP A 343 4.76 -17.58 17.40
CA ASP A 343 5.39 -18.90 17.54
C ASP A 343 5.19 -19.73 16.28
N GLN A 344 4.00 -19.62 15.67
CA GLN A 344 3.63 -20.35 14.45
C GLN A 344 3.80 -19.52 13.17
N LEU A 345 4.16 -18.24 13.27
CA LEU A 345 4.35 -17.32 12.15
C LEU A 345 3.11 -17.19 11.24
N VAL A 346 1.95 -17.12 11.89
CA VAL A 346 0.63 -17.00 11.24
C VAL A 346 0.06 -15.61 11.52
N PHE A 347 -0.34 -14.90 10.47
CA PHE A 347 -0.85 -13.53 10.55
C PHE A 347 -2.25 -13.45 9.96
N ILE A 348 -3.03 -12.45 10.37
CA ILE A 348 -4.31 -12.09 9.74
C ILE A 348 -4.33 -10.60 9.39
N ALA A 349 -4.99 -10.26 8.28
CA ALA A 349 -5.09 -8.89 7.77
C ALA A 349 -6.48 -8.58 7.21
N GLY A 350 -6.84 -7.29 7.20
CA GLY A 350 -8.13 -6.81 6.70
C GLY A 350 -9.32 -7.38 7.46
N ASP A 351 -10.40 -7.72 6.77
CA ASP A 351 -11.64 -8.26 7.35
C ASP A 351 -11.44 -9.53 8.21
N ALA A 352 -10.33 -10.27 8.02
CA ALA A 352 -9.98 -11.37 8.91
C ALA A 352 -9.63 -10.87 10.32
N SER A 353 -9.06 -9.68 10.43
CA SER A 353 -8.58 -9.05 11.67
C SER A 353 -9.51 -7.97 12.23
N HIS A 354 -10.28 -7.27 11.39
CA HIS A 354 -11.22 -6.24 11.84
C HIS A 354 -12.38 -6.04 10.87
N THR A 355 -13.59 -5.77 11.37
CA THR A 355 -14.77 -5.43 10.58
C THR A 355 -15.41 -4.18 11.16
N HIS A 356 -15.95 -3.31 10.32
CA HIS A 356 -16.61 -2.08 10.76
C HIS A 356 -17.73 -1.66 9.76
N SER A 357 -18.44 -0.56 10.03
CA SER A 357 -19.51 -0.11 9.14
C SER A 357 -18.97 0.41 7.80
N PRO A 358 -19.76 0.38 6.71
CA PRO A 358 -19.33 0.90 5.41
C PRO A 358 -19.35 2.43 5.33
N LYS A 359 -19.90 3.14 6.33
CA LYS A 359 -20.24 4.58 6.25
C LYS A 359 -19.03 5.49 5.97
N ALA A 360 -17.87 5.13 6.51
CA ALA A 360 -16.62 5.89 6.33
C ALA A 360 -15.77 5.45 5.13
N ALA A 361 -16.20 4.44 4.36
CA ALA A 361 -15.45 3.86 3.25
C ALA A 361 -14.00 3.47 3.62
N GLN A 362 -13.81 2.84 4.79
CA GLN A 362 -12.48 2.50 5.31
C GLN A 362 -12.03 1.05 5.06
N GLY A 363 -12.96 0.11 4.84
CA GLY A 363 -12.66 -1.33 4.99
C GLY A 363 -11.57 -1.82 4.05
N MET A 364 -11.76 -1.60 2.75
CA MET A 364 -10.76 -1.96 1.74
C MET A 364 -9.46 -1.18 1.95
N ASN A 365 -9.53 0.11 2.28
CA ASN A 365 -8.34 0.95 2.51
C ASN A 365 -7.49 0.41 3.66
N THR A 366 -8.06 0.26 4.86
CA THR A 366 -7.35 -0.25 6.04
C THR A 366 -6.80 -1.65 5.79
N SER A 367 -7.58 -2.52 5.14
CA SER A 367 -7.14 -3.88 4.77
C SER A 367 -5.90 -3.88 3.88
N MET A 368 -5.85 -2.97 2.89
CA MET A 368 -4.68 -2.81 2.03
C MET A 368 -3.46 -2.28 2.79
N HIS A 369 -3.68 -1.39 3.76
CA HIS A 369 -2.60 -0.85 4.59
C HIS A 369 -2.07 -1.86 5.62
N ASP A 370 -2.87 -2.81 6.07
CA ASP A 370 -2.38 -3.95 6.87
C ASP A 370 -1.40 -4.79 6.06
N ALA A 371 -1.81 -5.15 4.84
CA ALA A 371 -1.00 -5.88 3.87
C ALA A 371 0.29 -5.13 3.51
N TRP A 372 0.20 -3.83 3.25
CA TRP A 372 1.32 -2.93 2.97
C TRP A 372 2.34 -2.92 4.10
N ASN A 373 1.87 -2.80 5.35
CA ASN A 373 2.72 -2.79 6.53
C ASN A 373 3.42 -4.13 6.78
N LEU A 374 2.72 -5.25 6.56
CA LEU A 374 3.28 -6.58 6.80
C LEU A 374 4.26 -7.03 5.72
N ALA A 375 4.02 -6.69 4.45
CA ALA A 375 4.77 -7.22 3.31
C ALA A 375 6.28 -6.94 3.39
N TRP A 376 6.70 -5.71 3.72
CA TRP A 376 8.12 -5.39 3.80
C TRP A 376 8.81 -6.07 5.00
N LYS A 377 8.07 -6.29 6.10
CA LYS A 377 8.56 -7.01 7.29
C LYS A 377 8.80 -8.49 6.94
N LEU A 378 7.83 -9.11 6.24
CA LEU A 378 7.96 -10.48 5.74
C LEU A 378 9.06 -10.63 4.68
N ASN A 379 9.31 -9.60 3.86
CA ASN A 379 10.44 -9.60 2.94
C ASN A 379 11.77 -9.77 3.68
N PHE A 380 12.04 -8.92 4.68
CA PHE A 380 13.28 -9.04 5.46
C PHE A 380 13.33 -10.34 6.29
N ALA A 381 12.21 -10.77 6.89
CA ALA A 381 12.17 -12.02 7.64
C ALA A 381 12.41 -13.25 6.77
N THR A 382 11.88 -13.28 5.54
CA THR A 382 12.11 -14.39 4.60
C THR A 382 13.57 -14.46 4.14
N ARG A 383 14.24 -13.31 4.07
CA ARG A 383 15.64 -13.16 3.71
C ARG A 383 16.62 -13.41 4.87
N GLY A 384 16.12 -13.61 6.10
CA GLY A 384 16.95 -13.76 7.28
C GLY A 384 17.60 -12.46 7.77
N LEU A 385 17.04 -11.31 7.37
CA LEU A 385 17.54 -9.96 7.70
C LEU A 385 16.75 -9.30 8.84
N ALA A 386 15.80 -10.03 9.46
CA ALA A 386 14.91 -9.48 10.48
C ALA A 386 15.00 -10.26 11.80
N LYS A 387 15.09 -9.53 12.90
CA LYS A 387 14.86 -10.06 14.24
C LYS A 387 13.34 -10.25 14.48
N PRO A 388 12.91 -11.12 15.41
CA PRO A 388 11.50 -11.34 15.71
C PRO A 388 10.72 -10.05 16.05
N SER A 389 11.39 -9.09 16.70
CA SER A 389 10.84 -7.78 17.03
C SER A 389 10.29 -7.02 15.81
N LEU A 390 10.84 -7.25 14.62
CA LEU A 390 10.32 -6.64 13.39
C LEU A 390 8.92 -7.14 13.06
N LEU A 391 8.68 -8.46 13.11
CA LEU A 391 7.37 -9.03 12.80
C LEU A 391 6.35 -8.71 13.90
N GLN A 392 6.77 -8.73 15.17
CA GLN A 392 5.93 -8.35 16.31
C GLN A 392 5.37 -6.93 16.20
N SER A 393 6.10 -6.02 15.55
CA SER A 393 5.62 -4.65 15.31
C SER A 393 4.36 -4.59 14.44
N TYR A 394 4.04 -5.62 13.65
CA TYR A 394 2.81 -5.66 12.84
C TYR A 394 1.55 -5.59 13.71
N GLU A 395 1.43 -6.45 14.71
CA GLU A 395 0.28 -6.45 15.62
C GLU A 395 0.22 -5.16 16.43
N GLN A 396 1.36 -4.72 16.99
CA GLN A 396 1.47 -3.47 17.78
C GLN A 396 0.95 -2.27 17.00
N GLU A 397 1.26 -2.19 15.70
CA GLU A 397 0.87 -1.09 14.85
C GLU A 397 -0.57 -1.23 14.36
N ARG A 398 -0.90 -2.34 13.69
CA ARG A 398 -2.14 -2.47 12.93
C ARG A 398 -3.35 -2.76 13.81
N GLN A 399 -3.18 -3.44 14.94
CA GLN A 399 -4.28 -3.65 15.87
C GLN A 399 -4.74 -2.32 16.49
N LYS A 400 -3.80 -1.42 16.82
CA LYS A 400 -4.13 -0.08 17.31
C LYS A 400 -4.96 0.67 16.27
N ILE A 401 -4.51 0.71 15.02
CA ILE A 401 -5.24 1.42 13.95
C ILE A 401 -6.64 0.85 13.75
N ALA A 402 -6.78 -0.48 13.84
CA ALA A 402 -8.09 -1.12 13.74
C ALA A 402 -9.01 -0.77 14.93
N LYS A 403 -8.47 -0.61 16.14
CA LYS A 403 -9.22 -0.12 17.32
C LYS A 403 -9.63 1.34 17.14
N ASP A 404 -8.70 2.23 16.77
CA ASP A 404 -8.97 3.64 16.51
C ASP A 404 -10.07 3.79 15.43
N LEU A 405 -10.04 2.93 14.41
CA LEU A 405 -11.04 2.87 13.35
C LEU A 405 -12.42 2.46 13.87
N ILE A 406 -12.49 1.47 14.76
CA ILE A 406 -13.74 1.06 15.38
C ILE A 406 -14.31 2.16 16.27
N ASP A 407 -13.48 2.80 17.09
CA ASP A 407 -13.92 3.86 17.99
C ASP A 407 -14.48 5.04 17.18
N PHE A 408 -13.76 5.44 16.13
CA PHE A 408 -14.24 6.44 15.17
C PHE A 408 -15.54 5.99 14.48
N ASP A 409 -15.60 4.76 13.96
CA ASP A 409 -16.79 4.25 13.27
C ASP A 409 -18.00 4.17 14.19
N TYR A 410 -17.81 3.86 15.47
CA TYR A 410 -18.87 3.84 16.48
C TYR A 410 -19.44 5.24 16.73
N GLU A 411 -18.57 6.24 16.97
CA GLU A 411 -18.99 7.64 17.11
C GLU A 411 -19.69 8.15 15.84
N HIS A 412 -19.11 7.83 14.68
CA HIS A 412 -19.60 8.25 13.37
C HIS A 412 -20.95 7.61 13.02
N ALA A 413 -21.10 6.31 13.23
CA ALA A 413 -22.33 5.59 12.96
C ALA A 413 -23.49 6.07 13.85
N ASN A 414 -23.20 6.39 15.11
CA ASN A 414 -24.17 6.93 16.07
C ASN A 414 -24.60 8.36 15.71
N ALA A 415 -23.67 9.23 15.33
CA ALA A 415 -23.99 10.58 14.85
C ALA A 415 -24.87 10.53 13.58
N PHE A 416 -24.54 9.62 12.66
CA PHE A 416 -25.32 9.39 11.45
C PHE A 416 -26.75 8.97 11.76
N HIS A 417 -26.93 8.05 12.73
CA HIS A 417 -28.24 7.55 13.14
C HIS A 417 -29.10 8.62 13.84
N LYS A 418 -28.46 9.48 14.66
CA LYS A 418 -29.14 10.54 15.42
C LYS A 418 -29.62 11.73 14.60
N GLY A 419 -29.27 11.84 13.32
CA GLY A 419 -29.78 12.94 12.50
C GLY A 419 -29.12 14.30 12.76
N ASP A 420 -27.95 14.36 13.43
CA ASP A 420 -27.30 15.62 13.84
C ASP A 420 -26.21 16.05 12.83
N PRO A 421 -26.49 17.02 11.93
CA PRO A 421 -25.56 17.40 10.88
C PRO A 421 -24.35 18.18 11.44
N ALA A 422 -24.53 18.93 12.53
CA ALA A 422 -23.46 19.71 13.13
C ALA A 422 -22.46 18.79 13.83
N ALA A 423 -22.94 17.79 14.58
CA ALA A 423 -22.07 16.77 15.17
C ALA A 423 -21.38 15.92 14.08
N LEU A 424 -22.07 15.59 12.99
CA LEU A 424 -21.48 14.84 11.88
C LEU A 424 -20.36 15.64 11.21
N ALA A 425 -20.58 16.93 10.92
CA ALA A 425 -19.57 17.83 10.37
C ALA A 425 -18.38 18.02 11.32
N ALA A 426 -18.63 18.22 12.63
CA ALA A 426 -17.58 18.33 13.64
C ALA A 426 -16.76 17.04 13.78
N ASN A 427 -17.41 15.88 13.78
CA ASN A 427 -16.73 14.58 13.79
C ASN A 427 -15.91 14.35 12.53
N PHE A 428 -16.41 14.74 11.35
CA PHE A 428 -15.62 14.72 10.12
C PHE A 428 -14.41 15.64 10.23
N ALA A 429 -14.58 16.90 10.64
CA ALA A 429 -13.48 17.85 10.77
C ALA A 429 -12.42 17.40 11.79
N LYS A 430 -12.82 16.77 12.90
CA LYS A 430 -11.90 16.20 13.90
C LYS A 430 -11.10 15.02 13.35
N ASN A 431 -11.73 14.18 12.52
CA ASN A 431 -11.17 12.89 12.09
C ASN A 431 -10.72 12.86 10.63
N VAL A 432 -10.81 13.96 9.88
CA VAL A 432 -10.54 13.98 8.43
C VAL A 432 -9.12 13.54 8.09
N ALA A 433 -8.15 13.82 8.97
CA ALA A 433 -6.79 13.32 8.82
C ALA A 433 -6.75 11.78 8.92
N PHE A 434 -7.46 11.18 9.88
CA PHE A 434 -7.55 9.73 10.01
C PHE A 434 -8.31 9.10 8.83
N ILE A 435 -9.44 9.69 8.43
CA ILE A 435 -10.29 9.20 7.33
C ILE A 435 -9.52 9.20 6.00
N SER A 436 -8.68 10.20 5.74
CA SER A 436 -7.86 10.24 4.52
C SER A 436 -6.78 9.15 4.47
N GLY A 437 -6.50 8.52 5.62
CA GLY A 437 -5.41 7.57 5.83
C GLY A 437 -4.05 8.22 6.07
N CYS A 438 -3.88 9.52 5.77
CA CYS A 438 -2.61 10.22 5.95
C CYS A 438 -2.33 10.63 7.40
N GLY A 439 -3.38 10.73 8.23
CA GLY A 439 -3.29 11.04 9.66
C GLY A 439 -3.13 9.82 10.56
N VAL A 440 -2.96 8.62 10.00
CA VAL A 440 -2.65 7.41 10.76
C VAL A 440 -1.28 7.56 11.40
N ASN A 441 -1.19 7.23 12.69
CA ASN A 441 0.06 7.26 13.43
C ASN A 441 0.26 6.00 14.28
N TYR A 442 1.50 5.52 14.31
CA TYR A 442 1.92 4.40 15.13
C TYR A 442 2.49 4.88 16.47
N ASP A 443 2.26 4.07 17.51
CA ASP A 443 2.86 4.29 18.82
C ASP A 443 4.36 3.96 18.81
N ALA A 444 5.04 4.37 19.88
CA ALA A 444 6.45 4.08 20.07
C ALA A 444 6.69 2.57 20.15
N ASN A 445 7.61 2.08 19.31
CA ASN A 445 8.07 0.69 19.29
C ASN A 445 9.52 0.66 18.77
N VAL A 446 10.02 -0.51 18.39
CA VAL A 446 11.40 -0.66 17.86
C VAL A 446 11.65 0.11 16.55
N LEU A 447 10.60 0.40 15.78
CA LEU A 447 10.64 1.16 14.53
C LEU A 447 10.39 2.66 14.74
N ASN A 448 9.51 3.04 15.68
CA ASN A 448 9.07 4.43 15.85
C ASN A 448 9.76 5.05 17.08
N VAL A 449 10.98 5.55 16.89
CA VAL A 449 11.88 5.95 17.99
C VAL A 449 12.11 7.46 17.99
N LYS A 450 11.74 8.12 19.10
CA LYS A 450 12.07 9.54 19.33
C LYS A 450 13.55 9.71 19.62
N SER A 451 14.14 10.81 19.15
CA SER A 451 15.56 11.09 19.32
C SER A 451 15.81 12.54 19.75
N LYS A 452 17.06 12.86 20.12
CA LYS A 452 17.42 14.21 20.53
C LYS A 452 17.18 15.21 19.38
N GLY A 453 16.46 16.29 19.68
CA GLY A 453 16.11 17.32 18.70
C GLY A 453 14.89 17.00 17.83
N SER A 454 14.23 15.85 18.01
CA SER A 454 13.09 15.42 17.18
C SER A 454 11.75 16.11 17.52
N HIS A 455 11.79 17.33 18.05
CA HIS A 455 10.61 18.10 18.49
C HIS A 455 10.33 19.34 17.64
N ARG A 456 11.26 19.74 16.76
CA ARG A 456 11.09 20.82 15.77
C ARG A 456 10.52 20.25 14.47
N GLY A 457 9.66 21.01 13.79
CA GLY A 457 9.07 20.63 12.51
C GLY A 457 7.85 19.72 12.59
N HIS A 458 7.35 19.32 11.42
CA HIS A 458 6.19 18.43 11.32
C HIS A 458 6.57 16.93 11.30
N LEU A 459 7.84 16.58 11.08
CA LEU A 459 8.26 15.18 11.14
C LEU A 459 8.12 14.62 12.55
N LYS A 460 7.51 13.43 12.63
CA LYS A 460 7.31 12.71 13.89
C LYS A 460 7.49 11.20 13.65
N PRO A 461 8.31 10.50 14.47
CA PRO A 461 8.36 9.04 14.44
C PRO A 461 6.97 8.42 14.55
N GLY A 462 6.67 7.44 13.72
CA GLY A 462 5.37 6.78 13.63
C GLY A 462 4.34 7.51 12.76
N TYR A 463 4.67 8.65 12.14
CA TYR A 463 3.80 9.36 11.19
C TYR A 463 4.34 9.22 9.76
N LEU A 464 3.47 9.39 8.78
CA LEU A 464 3.88 9.50 7.37
C LEU A 464 4.66 10.79 7.13
N LEU A 465 5.52 10.77 6.10
CA LEU A 465 6.15 11.98 5.58
C LEU A 465 5.05 12.96 5.08
N PRO A 466 5.04 14.22 5.52
CA PRO A 466 4.18 15.24 4.93
C PRO A 466 4.51 15.43 3.44
N PRO A 467 3.52 15.65 2.56
CA PRO A 467 3.79 15.99 1.17
C PRO A 467 4.76 17.18 1.05
N ALA A 468 5.78 17.07 0.20
CA ALA A 468 6.70 18.16 -0.07
C ALA A 468 7.21 18.12 -1.52
N LYS A 469 7.42 19.30 -2.11
CA LYS A 469 8.01 19.43 -3.45
C LYS A 469 9.48 19.80 -3.39
N VAL A 470 10.28 19.12 -4.19
CA VAL A 470 11.71 19.38 -4.40
C VAL A 470 12.05 19.21 -5.89
N THR A 471 13.21 19.68 -6.30
CA THR A 471 13.75 19.41 -7.63
C THR A 471 14.76 18.27 -7.56
N ARG A 472 14.60 17.21 -8.35
CA ARG A 472 15.62 16.17 -8.48
C ARG A 472 16.83 16.73 -9.24
N TYR A 473 18.01 16.60 -8.66
CA TYR A 473 19.23 17.27 -9.14
C TYR A 473 19.60 16.86 -10.58
N ILE A 474 19.56 15.56 -10.87
CA ILE A 474 20.14 15.01 -12.10
C ILE A 474 19.39 15.45 -13.37
N ASP A 475 18.07 15.65 -13.29
CA ASP A 475 17.18 15.94 -14.43
C ASP A 475 16.38 17.25 -14.28
N ALA A 476 16.55 17.97 -13.17
CA ALA A 476 15.80 19.17 -12.80
C ALA A 476 14.27 18.96 -12.74
N ASN A 477 13.81 17.73 -12.54
CA ASN A 477 12.38 17.44 -12.47
C ASN A 477 11.81 17.78 -11.08
N PRO A 478 10.72 18.57 -10.98
CA PRO A 478 10.00 18.76 -9.72
C PRO A 478 9.26 17.48 -9.34
N VAL A 479 9.55 16.96 -8.14
CA VAL A 479 9.02 15.67 -7.66
C VAL A 479 8.40 15.82 -6.27
N ASP A 480 7.45 14.93 -5.97
CA ASP A 480 6.91 14.75 -4.62
C ASP A 480 7.89 13.86 -3.83
N ILE A 481 8.73 14.46 -2.98
CA ILE A 481 9.85 13.74 -2.35
C ILE A 481 9.40 12.55 -1.49
N GLN A 482 8.20 12.62 -0.90
CA GLN A 482 7.65 11.54 -0.07
C GLN A 482 7.30 10.27 -0.86
N THR A 483 7.15 10.38 -2.18
CA THR A 483 6.77 9.27 -3.08
C THR A 483 7.74 9.05 -4.24
N ASP A 484 8.76 9.90 -4.40
CA ASP A 484 9.68 9.84 -5.54
C ASP A 484 10.48 8.53 -5.58
N ILE A 485 10.96 8.09 -4.42
CA ILE A 485 11.61 6.78 -4.27
C ILE A 485 10.51 5.70 -4.31
N PRO A 486 10.49 4.82 -5.33
CA PRO A 486 9.46 3.81 -5.46
C PRO A 486 9.48 2.83 -4.29
N ALA A 487 8.39 2.08 -4.14
CA ALA A 487 8.25 1.09 -3.08
C ALA A 487 9.02 -0.20 -3.40
N LEU A 488 10.33 -0.18 -3.14
CA LEU A 488 11.25 -1.31 -3.41
C LEU A 488 11.57 -2.15 -2.17
N GLY A 489 10.88 -1.88 -1.05
CA GLY A 489 11.09 -2.61 0.21
C GLY A 489 12.30 -2.10 1.02
N GLN A 490 12.94 -1.01 0.59
CA GLN A 490 14.10 -0.41 1.26
C GLN A 490 13.71 0.60 2.33
N PHE A 491 14.52 0.69 3.39
CA PHE A 491 14.57 1.89 4.23
C PHE A 491 15.19 3.05 3.46
N ARG A 492 14.79 4.29 3.76
CA ARG A 492 15.39 5.49 3.17
C ARG A 492 16.10 6.30 4.24
N ILE A 493 17.33 6.69 3.96
CA ILE A 493 18.17 7.51 4.84
C ILE A 493 18.39 8.85 4.14
N TYR A 494 17.68 9.88 4.60
CA TYR A 494 17.80 11.24 4.08
C TYR A 494 18.80 12.04 4.92
N PHE A 495 19.72 12.72 4.25
CA PHE A 495 20.58 13.75 4.80
C PHE A 495 20.03 15.12 4.38
N PHE A 496 19.88 16.04 5.33
CA PHE A 496 19.55 17.44 5.06
C PHE A 496 20.71 18.34 5.49
N THR A 497 21.11 19.27 4.63
CA THR A 497 22.18 20.24 4.91
C THR A 497 22.05 21.47 4.03
N HIS A 498 22.37 22.65 4.58
CA HIS A 498 22.45 23.89 3.81
C HIS A 498 23.71 23.97 2.94
N ASN A 499 24.85 23.48 3.46
CA ASN A 499 26.14 23.63 2.79
C ASN A 499 26.84 22.28 2.70
N ILE A 500 26.98 21.75 1.48
CA ILE A 500 27.56 20.45 1.22
C ILE A 500 29.03 20.42 1.61
N ARG A 501 29.80 21.48 1.33
CA ARG A 501 31.22 21.54 1.66
C ARG A 501 31.47 21.50 3.17
N ALA A 502 30.68 22.24 3.95
CA ALA A 502 30.77 22.25 5.41
C ALA A 502 30.37 20.90 6.03
N SER A 503 29.42 20.20 5.41
CA SER A 503 28.92 18.90 5.85
C SER A 503 29.68 17.70 5.28
N MET A 504 30.66 17.94 4.40
CA MET A 504 31.41 16.87 3.74
C MET A 504 32.11 15.92 4.73
N PRO A 505 32.80 16.39 5.81
CA PRO A 505 33.44 15.48 6.76
C PRO A 505 32.46 14.53 7.45
N PHE A 506 31.25 15.02 7.77
CA PHE A 506 30.16 14.21 8.30
C PHE A 506 29.70 13.17 7.27
N LEU A 507 29.40 13.62 6.04
CA LEU A 507 28.88 12.75 4.98
C LEU A 507 29.89 11.65 4.64
N GLU A 508 31.17 11.98 4.51
CA GLU A 508 32.25 11.01 4.26
C GLU A 508 32.35 9.96 5.37
N ALA A 509 32.29 10.37 6.64
CA ALA A 509 32.37 9.46 7.78
C ALA A 509 31.25 8.42 7.75
N VAL A 510 30.01 8.89 7.52
CA VAL A 510 28.83 8.01 7.42
C VAL A 510 28.93 7.11 6.19
N CYS A 511 29.21 7.67 5.00
CA CYS A 511 29.31 6.92 3.75
C CYS A 511 30.39 5.82 3.83
N HIS A 512 31.56 6.14 4.39
CA HIS A 512 32.65 5.18 4.54
C HIS A 512 32.26 4.04 5.48
N ALA A 513 31.66 4.35 6.64
CA ALA A 513 31.26 3.34 7.62
C ALA A 513 30.15 2.42 7.09
N HIS A 514 29.20 2.96 6.32
CA HIS A 514 28.05 2.21 5.78
C HIS A 514 28.38 1.39 4.52
N LEU A 515 29.46 1.73 3.79
CA LEU A 515 29.99 0.89 2.72
C LEU A 515 30.87 -0.26 3.24
N GLY A 516 31.47 -0.08 4.42
CA GLY A 516 32.31 -1.08 5.07
C GLY A 516 31.57 -1.99 6.04
N HIS A 517 32.33 -2.86 6.72
CA HIS A 517 31.82 -3.75 7.78
C HIS A 517 31.98 -3.18 9.20
N SER A 518 32.46 -1.93 9.31
CA SER A 518 32.73 -1.28 10.60
C SER A 518 31.47 -0.79 11.31
N SER A 519 30.36 -0.65 10.60
CA SER A 519 29.04 -0.29 11.16
C SER A 519 28.06 -1.46 11.06
N TYR A 520 27.08 -1.48 11.96
CA TYR A 520 25.95 -2.43 11.90
C TYR A 520 25.16 -2.26 10.60
N VAL A 521 24.85 -1.01 10.22
CA VAL A 521 24.15 -0.71 8.95
C VAL A 521 24.92 -1.20 7.72
N GLY A 522 26.25 -1.08 7.73
CA GLY A 522 27.10 -1.57 6.65
C GLY A 522 27.10 -3.10 6.55
N ARG A 523 27.14 -3.81 7.68
CA ARG A 523 27.01 -5.28 7.68
C ARG A 523 25.63 -5.75 7.24
N VAL A 524 24.55 -5.10 7.67
CA VAL A 524 23.19 -5.36 7.16
C VAL A 524 23.10 -5.10 5.66
N SER A 525 23.75 -4.05 5.15
CA SER A 525 23.80 -3.76 3.71
C SER A 525 24.51 -4.87 2.94
N ALA A 526 25.64 -5.37 3.43
CA ALA A 526 26.38 -6.46 2.81
C ALA A 526 25.55 -7.77 2.78
N ALA A 527 24.96 -8.16 3.92
CA ALA A 527 24.09 -9.34 4.01
C ALA A 527 22.85 -9.20 3.11
N GLY A 528 22.27 -8.00 3.07
CA GLY A 528 21.17 -7.66 2.17
C GLY A 528 21.53 -7.83 0.71
N ASN A 529 22.63 -7.23 0.26
CA ASN A 529 23.07 -7.32 -1.14
C ASN A 529 23.37 -8.76 -1.56
N ALA A 530 23.97 -9.56 -0.69
CA ALA A 530 24.14 -10.99 -0.93
C ALA A 530 22.79 -11.71 -1.11
N SER A 531 21.81 -11.44 -0.23
CA SER A 531 20.46 -12.00 -0.33
C SER A 531 19.74 -11.59 -1.62
N TYR A 532 19.77 -10.31 -1.99
CA TYR A 532 19.14 -9.80 -3.21
C TYR A 532 19.83 -10.28 -4.49
N THR A 533 21.12 -10.62 -4.43
CA THR A 533 21.82 -11.27 -5.56
C THR A 533 21.32 -12.71 -5.76
N VAL A 534 21.11 -13.46 -4.66
CA VAL A 534 20.62 -14.85 -4.72
C VAL A 534 19.14 -14.92 -5.09
N GLN A 535 18.34 -13.97 -4.58
CA GLN A 535 16.91 -13.88 -4.80
C GLN A 535 16.54 -12.44 -5.18
N PRO A 536 16.74 -12.03 -6.44
CA PRO A 536 16.41 -10.68 -6.88
C PRO A 536 14.90 -10.44 -6.94
N PRO A 537 14.46 -9.17 -6.96
CA PRO A 537 13.11 -8.81 -7.34
C PRO A 537 12.70 -9.48 -8.66
N LEU A 538 11.46 -9.96 -8.76
CA LEU A 538 10.97 -10.52 -10.03
C LEU A 538 10.73 -9.38 -10.99
N ALA A 539 11.38 -9.37 -12.15
CA ALA A 539 11.17 -8.33 -13.16
C ALA A 539 9.78 -8.43 -13.80
N ALA A 540 9.16 -7.28 -14.08
CA ALA A 540 8.00 -7.14 -14.93
C ALA A 540 8.37 -6.37 -16.20
N PRO A 541 7.63 -6.53 -17.32
CA PRO A 541 7.87 -5.75 -18.53
C PRO A 541 7.90 -4.25 -18.29
N HIS A 542 7.06 -3.72 -17.40
CA HIS A 542 7.02 -2.29 -17.11
C HIS A 542 8.26 -1.77 -16.36
N ASP A 543 9.03 -2.64 -15.70
CA ASP A 543 10.22 -2.22 -14.97
C ASP A 543 11.30 -1.65 -15.91
N GLU A 544 11.30 -2.01 -17.20
CA GLU A 544 12.22 -1.45 -18.21
C GLU A 544 12.09 0.07 -18.38
N PHE A 545 10.91 0.63 -18.06
CA PHE A 545 10.66 2.06 -18.12
C PHE A 545 10.95 2.77 -16.79
N VAL A 546 10.84 2.03 -15.69
CA VAL A 546 11.00 2.56 -14.33
C VAL A 546 12.47 2.57 -13.92
N LEU A 547 13.20 1.51 -14.30
CA LEU A 547 14.57 1.21 -13.93
C LEU A 547 14.77 1.29 -12.41
N PRO A 548 14.16 0.37 -11.62
CA PRO A 548 14.25 0.34 -10.16
C PRO A 548 15.69 0.38 -9.62
N GLU A 549 16.65 -0.15 -10.38
CA GLU A 549 18.09 -0.15 -10.07
C GLU A 549 18.68 1.24 -9.83
N ARG A 550 18.03 2.30 -10.33
CA ARG A 550 18.37 3.70 -10.00
C ARG A 550 18.33 4.01 -8.51
N TYR A 551 17.59 3.23 -7.72
CA TYR A 551 17.37 3.43 -6.28
C TYR A 551 17.98 2.33 -5.41
N THR A 552 18.61 1.33 -6.03
CA THR A 552 19.33 0.24 -5.34
C THR A 552 20.84 0.18 -5.65
N PRO A 553 21.55 1.24 -6.09
CA PRO A 553 22.93 1.11 -6.57
C PRO A 553 23.92 0.78 -5.44
N VAL A 554 23.59 1.16 -4.21
CA VAL A 554 24.44 0.94 -3.02
C VAL A 554 24.00 -0.27 -2.22
N SER A 555 22.70 -0.37 -1.94
CA SER A 555 22.14 -1.38 -1.05
C SER A 555 20.72 -1.77 -1.45
N GLY A 556 20.42 -3.06 -1.45
CA GLY A 556 19.06 -3.59 -1.58
C GLY A 556 18.20 -3.37 -0.32
N VAL A 557 18.79 -2.89 0.78
CA VAL A 557 18.09 -2.63 2.07
C VAL A 557 17.92 -1.14 2.33
N PHE A 558 18.88 -0.31 1.91
CA PHE A 558 18.90 1.13 2.18
C PHE A 558 19.04 1.94 0.91
N THR A 559 18.17 2.94 0.72
CA THR A 559 18.34 4.01 -0.25
C THR A 559 18.83 5.25 0.46
N TYR A 560 19.93 5.84 0.01
CA TYR A 560 20.49 7.07 0.58
C TYR A 560 20.05 8.27 -0.24
N ALA A 561 19.65 9.35 0.42
CA ALA A 561 19.18 10.56 -0.22
C ALA A 561 19.83 11.79 0.40
N LEU A 562 20.09 12.81 -0.41
CA LEU A 562 20.62 14.10 0.05
C LEU A 562 19.65 15.21 -0.37
N VAL A 563 19.29 16.07 0.56
CA VAL A 563 18.43 17.24 0.33
C VAL A 563 19.21 18.49 0.74
N THR A 564 19.31 19.46 -0.16
CA THR A 564 19.99 20.73 0.08
C THR A 564 19.24 21.87 -0.58
N ASP A 565 19.33 23.08 -0.04
CA ASP A 565 18.95 24.33 -0.72
C ASP A 565 20.16 25.04 -1.36
N GLU A 566 21.34 24.39 -1.35
CA GLU A 566 22.54 24.93 -2.00
C GLU A 566 22.32 25.07 -3.51
N ASN A 567 22.72 26.22 -4.06
CA ASN A 567 22.59 26.48 -5.48
C ASN A 567 23.34 25.40 -6.27
N ARG A 568 22.64 24.78 -7.22
CA ARG A 568 23.18 23.73 -8.12
C ARG A 568 24.52 24.10 -8.77
N ALA A 569 24.78 25.37 -9.05
CA ALA A 569 26.04 25.80 -9.67
C ALA A 569 27.27 25.70 -8.75
N ASN A 570 27.07 25.48 -7.45
CA ASN A 570 28.15 25.50 -6.46
C ASN A 570 28.77 24.13 -6.19
N PHE A 571 28.16 23.03 -6.66
CA PHE A 571 28.64 21.67 -6.43
C PHE A 571 28.22 20.72 -7.55
N GLU A 572 28.96 19.63 -7.72
CA GLU A 572 28.66 18.58 -8.69
C GLU A 572 28.57 17.20 -8.02
N LEU A 573 27.96 16.22 -8.71
CA LEU A 573 27.87 14.84 -8.21
C LEU A 573 29.24 14.23 -7.86
N ARG A 574 30.29 14.60 -8.61
CA ARG A 574 31.66 14.12 -8.38
C ARG A 574 32.27 14.64 -7.07
N ASP A 575 31.72 15.72 -6.52
CA ASP A 575 32.19 16.32 -5.28
C ASP A 575 31.62 15.59 -4.06
N LEU A 576 30.56 14.78 -4.26
CA LEU A 576 29.94 13.99 -3.20
C LEU A 576 30.70 12.68 -2.92
N PRO A 577 30.59 12.13 -1.70
CA PRO A 577 31.12 10.81 -1.38
C PRO A 577 30.52 9.74 -2.30
N ASN A 578 31.28 8.66 -2.53
CA ASN A 578 30.94 7.62 -3.51
C ASN A 578 29.49 7.12 -3.38
N MET A 579 29.04 6.84 -2.16
CA MET A 579 27.69 6.34 -1.88
C MET A 579 26.57 7.28 -2.39
N LEU A 580 26.72 8.59 -2.18
CA LEU A 580 25.74 9.59 -2.61
C LEU A 580 25.83 9.88 -4.10
N ARG A 581 27.04 9.74 -4.68
CA ARG A 581 27.25 9.83 -6.13
C ARG A 581 26.58 8.70 -6.88
N GLU A 582 26.69 7.47 -6.38
CA GLU A 582 25.98 6.31 -6.94
C GLU A 582 24.46 6.47 -6.77
N SER A 583 24.02 7.15 -5.70
CA SER A 583 22.61 7.47 -5.44
C SER A 583 22.15 8.78 -6.12
N ALA A 584 22.60 9.06 -7.35
CA ALA A 584 22.37 10.35 -8.00
C ALA A 584 20.88 10.69 -8.25
N PHE A 585 20.00 9.69 -8.34
CA PHE A 585 18.55 9.90 -8.52
C PHE A 585 17.84 10.37 -7.25
N THR A 586 18.49 10.27 -6.09
CA THR A 586 17.94 10.65 -4.78
C THR A 586 18.68 11.84 -4.16
N LEU A 587 19.30 12.65 -5.04
CA LEU A 587 19.79 13.97 -4.71
C LEU A 587 18.74 15.02 -5.09
N TYR A 588 18.35 15.85 -4.12
CA TYR A 588 17.26 16.81 -4.25
C TYR A 588 17.70 18.22 -3.87
N LEU A 589 17.17 19.18 -4.61
CA LEU A 589 17.26 20.62 -4.33
C LEU A 589 15.93 21.09 -3.75
N ASP A 590 15.98 21.76 -2.61
CA ASP A 590 14.81 22.31 -1.92
C ASP A 590 14.56 23.76 -2.36
N ASP A 591 14.25 23.94 -3.64
CA ASP A 591 14.30 25.23 -4.34
C ASP A 591 12.98 25.61 -5.03
N VAL A 592 11.93 24.83 -4.85
CA VAL A 592 10.61 25.00 -5.50
C VAL A 592 9.44 25.07 -4.52
N PRO A 593 9.51 25.91 -3.47
CA PRO A 593 8.42 26.04 -2.51
C PRO A 593 7.12 26.49 -3.18
N ASP A 594 7.16 27.27 -4.26
CA ASP A 594 5.98 27.74 -4.98
C ASP A 594 5.10 26.61 -5.57
N LYS A 595 5.69 25.44 -5.83
CA LYS A 595 5.00 24.25 -6.35
C LYS A 595 4.44 23.35 -5.24
N ASP A 596 4.88 23.55 -4.01
CA ASP A 596 4.42 22.80 -2.85
C ASP A 596 2.97 23.14 -2.47
N THR A 597 2.24 22.16 -1.93
CA THR A 597 0.84 22.30 -1.51
C THR A 597 0.62 23.41 -0.48
N ARG A 598 1.64 23.73 0.33
CA ARG A 598 1.62 24.76 1.37
C ARG A 598 2.52 25.95 1.07
N LYS A 599 3.11 26.01 -0.13
CA LYS A 599 4.07 27.04 -0.52
C LYS A 599 5.29 27.14 0.39
N GLN A 600 5.75 26.00 0.91
CA GLN A 600 6.88 25.90 1.83
C GLN A 600 7.97 25.03 1.24
N THR A 601 9.21 25.28 1.64
CA THR A 601 10.32 24.37 1.36
C THR A 601 10.11 23.06 2.12
N CYS A 602 10.70 21.97 1.65
CA CYS A 602 10.70 20.68 2.34
C CYS A 602 11.34 20.81 3.73
N MET A 603 12.48 21.49 3.85
CA MET A 603 13.19 21.75 5.10
C MET A 603 12.35 22.54 6.09
N ASP A 604 11.66 23.60 5.66
CA ASP A 604 10.76 24.35 6.55
C ASP A 604 9.60 23.47 7.01
N LYS A 605 8.95 22.77 6.07
CA LYS A 605 7.78 21.94 6.38
C LYS A 605 8.12 20.76 7.28
N TRP A 606 9.18 20.03 6.98
CA TRP A 606 9.55 18.80 7.67
C TRP A 606 10.29 19.08 8.98
N LEU A 607 11.19 20.06 8.97
CA LEU A 607 12.20 20.24 10.01
C LEU A 607 12.09 21.58 10.75
N ASP A 608 11.18 22.49 10.37
CA ASP A 608 11.11 23.86 10.89
C ASP A 608 12.46 24.60 10.69
N GLY A 609 12.96 24.49 9.45
CA GLY A 609 14.25 25.02 9.01
C GLY A 609 15.43 24.18 9.50
N LEU A 610 16.64 24.54 9.04
CA LEU A 610 17.90 24.02 9.55
C LEU A 610 18.77 25.18 10.07
N ASP A 611 19.59 24.90 11.07
CA ASP A 611 20.62 25.85 11.48
C ASP A 611 21.81 25.78 10.49
N LYS A 612 22.58 26.86 10.35
CA LYS A 612 23.55 27.07 9.25
C LYS A 612 24.51 25.89 8.98
N ASN A 613 25.03 25.26 10.02
CA ASN A 613 26.00 24.16 9.91
C ASN A 613 25.37 22.79 10.22
N GLU A 614 24.07 22.77 10.47
CA GLU A 614 23.38 21.59 10.95
C GLU A 614 23.28 20.52 9.87
N VAL A 615 23.42 19.27 10.28
CA VAL A 615 23.06 18.11 9.47
C VAL A 615 21.91 17.38 10.16
N VAL A 616 20.85 17.10 9.43
CA VAL A 616 19.74 16.27 9.92
C VAL A 616 19.72 14.96 9.17
N VAL A 617 19.61 13.85 9.90
CA VAL A 617 19.48 12.51 9.33
C VAL A 617 18.09 11.96 9.66
N VAL A 618 17.32 11.58 8.64
CA VAL A 618 15.97 11.04 8.75
C VAL A 618 15.94 9.62 8.21
N ASN A 619 15.58 8.66 9.07
CA ASN A 619 15.36 7.26 8.71
C ASN A 619 13.87 7.00 8.48
N VAL A 620 13.51 6.65 7.25
CA VAL A 620 12.15 6.39 6.79
C VAL A 620 12.01 4.91 6.46
N ARG A 621 10.91 4.31 6.91
CA ARG A 621 10.60 2.90 6.72
C ARG A 621 10.19 2.59 5.26
N PRO A 622 10.23 1.31 4.84
CA PRO A 622 9.76 0.91 3.51
C PRO A 622 8.31 1.28 3.22
N ASP A 623 7.45 1.33 4.24
CA ASP A 623 6.05 1.70 4.13
C ASP A 623 5.78 3.23 4.12
N GLY A 624 6.84 4.06 4.19
CA GLY A 624 6.77 5.52 4.08
C GLY A 624 6.61 6.27 5.40
N TYR A 625 6.56 5.55 6.52
CA TYR A 625 6.51 6.14 7.86
C TYR A 625 7.90 6.57 8.34
N VAL A 626 7.98 7.69 9.05
CA VAL A 626 9.20 8.13 9.73
C VAL A 626 9.49 7.14 10.86
N GLY A 627 10.66 6.48 10.81
CA GLY A 627 11.10 5.60 11.89
C GLY A 627 11.78 6.38 13.00
N THR A 628 12.83 7.11 12.66
CA THR A 628 13.52 8.01 13.59
C THR A 628 14.25 9.10 12.83
N PHE A 629 14.53 10.24 13.47
CA PHE A 629 15.39 11.27 12.89
C PHE A 629 16.15 12.01 13.99
N ARG A 630 17.34 12.51 13.67
CA ARG A 630 18.22 13.21 14.61
C ARG A 630 18.88 14.41 13.94
N ARG A 631 19.06 15.46 14.74
CA ARG A 631 19.72 16.70 14.37
C ARG A 631 21.14 16.75 14.98
N PHE A 632 22.12 17.14 14.17
CA PHE A 632 23.52 17.25 14.54
C PHE A 632 23.96 18.70 14.35
N ALA A 633 24.54 19.29 15.40
CA ALA A 633 24.81 20.73 15.44
C ALA A 633 25.80 21.22 14.38
N ASP A 634 26.61 20.32 13.84
CA ASP A 634 27.61 20.62 12.81
C ASP A 634 27.85 19.43 11.87
N GLY A 635 28.49 19.74 10.75
CA GLY A 635 28.95 18.80 9.72
C GLY A 635 30.32 18.17 9.99
N THR A 636 30.76 18.09 11.26
CA THR A 636 32.09 17.54 11.60
C THR A 636 32.15 16.02 11.47
N ARG A 637 33.37 15.48 11.38
CA ARG A 637 33.60 14.04 11.31
C ARG A 637 33.17 13.32 12.60
N GLU A 638 33.34 13.96 13.75
CA GLU A 638 32.91 13.47 15.07
C GLU A 638 31.39 13.35 15.18
N SER A 639 30.67 14.37 14.70
CA SER A 639 29.21 14.31 14.53
C SER A 639 28.81 13.18 13.58
N GLY A 640 29.57 12.97 12.50
CA GLY A 640 29.38 11.85 11.58
C GLY A 640 29.50 10.48 12.24
N PHE A 641 30.54 10.24 13.05
CA PHE A 641 30.67 8.99 13.81
C PHE A 641 29.54 8.81 14.84
N THR A 642 29.12 9.90 15.48
CA THR A 642 27.96 9.88 16.39
C THR A 642 26.68 9.50 15.64
N ALA A 643 26.53 9.92 14.38
CA ALA A 643 25.40 9.54 13.55
C ALA A 643 25.42 8.06 13.16
N VAL A 644 26.60 7.52 12.81
CA VAL A 644 26.78 6.08 12.55
C VAL A 644 26.36 5.25 13.75
N GLN A 645 26.89 5.54 14.94
CA GLN A 645 26.55 4.80 16.16
C GLN A 645 25.05 4.85 16.45
N TRP A 646 24.44 6.03 16.30
CA TRP A 646 23.01 6.19 16.53
C TRP A 646 22.14 5.39 15.55
N MET A 647 22.53 5.30 14.28
CA MET A 647 21.83 4.48 13.30
C MET A 647 22.05 3.00 13.57
N ASP A 648 23.25 2.59 13.95
CA ASP A 648 23.55 1.22 14.36
C ASP A 648 22.66 0.78 15.53
N ASP A 649 22.61 1.59 16.61
CA ASP A 649 21.76 1.34 17.77
C ASP A 649 20.26 1.25 17.42
N TYR A 650 19.82 1.97 16.38
CA TYR A 650 18.45 1.93 15.91
C TYR A 650 18.16 0.65 15.11
N TYR A 651 18.95 0.36 14.08
CA TYR A 651 18.73 -0.78 13.21
C TYR A 651 19.02 -2.13 13.89
N GLU A 652 19.93 -2.19 14.85
CA GLU A 652 20.20 -3.40 15.62
C GLU A 652 18.97 -3.87 16.41
N LYS A 653 18.00 -3.00 16.72
CA LYS A 653 16.80 -3.42 17.47
C LYS A 653 15.90 -4.39 16.70
N PHE A 654 15.98 -4.42 15.36
CA PHE A 654 15.03 -5.17 14.54
C PHE A 654 15.61 -5.78 13.25
N MET A 655 16.79 -5.34 12.78
CA MET A 655 17.49 -5.95 11.64
C MET A 655 18.49 -7.02 12.12
N GLN A 656 18.92 -7.87 11.19
CA GLN A 656 19.92 -8.91 11.41
C GLN A 656 20.97 -8.90 10.28
N ASP A 657 22.24 -9.00 10.67
CA ASP A 657 23.44 -9.09 9.82
C ASP A 657 24.04 -10.50 9.91
N MET A 658 23.40 -11.48 9.27
CA MET A 658 23.93 -12.85 9.23
C MET A 658 25.17 -12.98 8.35
#